data_AF-A0A4S2LRI4-F1
#
_entry.id   AF-A0A4S2LRI4-F1
#
_cell.length_a   1.000
_cell.length_b   1.000
_cell.length_c   1.000
_cell.angle_alpha   90.00
_cell.angle_beta   90.00
_cell.angle_gamma   90.00
#
_symmetry.space_group_name_H-M   'P 1'
#
loop_
_entity.id
_entity.type
_entity.pdbx_description
1 polymer ?
#
loop_
_entity_poly.entity_id
_entity_poly.type
_entity_poly.pdbx_seq_one_letter_code
_entity_poly.pdbx_strand_id
1 'polypeptide(L)'
;MLPVILLSLCCQMLAVDALENVAFKKRPAGEGQWLEQLTDGDPIRPFAPWPIEFPYYYVDLGGVYNLTSINLHLQDVWSFGDQGINETFDVHTYGEYVAPCYFRQRYPWDVLAKGIMFTRKGEEIILHPKKPVQLIIIGRENPNSPAPIKPIIMSEVQAFGTLLREAFVPAMPPEEPTPESYYVETRRAVVGTQKTLFVQPIWMEWRPRADYKDVVLGIVQNRAVAMAVKRQNARMIVIHGIQVIDELPNGTKYDDWRHTLKEWLTNGQHKCADFVRIESAYKPGDIILIKRTDKFDVEKVYSQLISGENSAVVGFIHGDAEDNLSQLLERLEIEYARNDIWTHEQDIDLQSMITNLRLIPLEYVLHQIVSSWTLFRTKRLEDQWSWDEWRKPEVQQVIQLMVERFDPFMRHIAPCHICPYRKDPHTDTAVYNYNVILLRQTGETCTTLPGLYYNSLDVAPTMKPTSITTSIHAPFHSSFFPTTAYAKPGQGFSWTILETSHPNFHDQFIRVNCQTDGIEHHDPWLRTPVVTTVMPLSAQGQVCSPHGGPIFLQLPAGVNITIRLENVYKHPYVDLRDPKSIERFPDEVEKNRGVFWTLVNGDNLITALLTGDVIRFNATSVVHSGKYMDQMIKMIHNYRGTDHTKAGQMAFACDVQISAGWGHAGYPMMGFFGMERDLFQLGRLIILWRQLLFCT
;
A
#
# COMPACT_ATOMS: atom_id res chain seq x y z
N MET A 1 -20.41 -85.17 13.22
CA MET A 1 -19.34 -86.09 12.81
C MET A 1 -18.06 -85.27 12.75
N LEU A 2 -16.96 -85.81 13.30
CA LEU A 2 -15.71 -85.13 13.63
C LEU A 2 -15.09 -84.22 12.54
N PRO A 3 -14.26 -83.24 12.94
CA PRO A 3 -13.54 -82.32 12.05
C PRO A 3 -12.22 -82.94 11.56
N VAL A 4 -11.75 -82.48 10.39
CA VAL A 4 -10.36 -82.65 9.97
C VAL A 4 -9.75 -81.27 9.79
N ILE A 5 -8.76 -81.03 10.64
CA ILE A 5 -7.78 -79.94 10.61
C ILE A 5 -6.88 -80.15 9.39
N LEU A 6 -6.64 -79.10 8.61
CA LEU A 6 -5.37 -78.97 7.91
C LEU A 6 -4.89 -77.52 7.95
N LEU A 7 -3.78 -77.37 8.67
CA LEU A 7 -2.93 -76.20 8.74
C LEU A 7 -2.57 -75.70 7.33
N SER A 8 -2.79 -74.41 7.08
CA SER A 8 -1.95 -73.66 6.13
C SER A 8 -1.12 -72.68 6.94
N LEU A 9 0.18 -72.93 6.94
CA LEU A 9 1.21 -72.20 7.66
C LEU A 9 1.19 -70.71 7.29
N CYS A 10 1.38 -69.89 8.32
CA CYS A 10 1.78 -68.49 8.24
C CYS A 10 2.87 -68.25 7.19
N CYS A 11 2.50 -67.60 6.10
CA CYS A 11 3.39 -66.71 5.39
C CYS A 11 2.93 -65.29 5.74
N GLN A 12 3.38 -64.78 6.89
CA GLN A 12 3.44 -63.33 7.09
C GLN A 12 4.55 -62.83 6.15
N MET A 13 4.21 -62.67 4.87
CA MET A 13 4.88 -61.65 4.09
C MET A 13 4.62 -60.36 4.85
N LEU A 14 5.69 -59.77 5.37
CA LEU A 14 5.74 -58.38 5.73
C LEU A 14 5.11 -57.64 4.54
N ALA A 15 3.87 -57.17 4.71
CA ALA A 15 3.33 -56.16 3.83
C ALA A 15 4.28 -54.98 4.03
N VAL A 16 5.20 -54.82 3.09
CA VAL A 16 5.90 -53.56 2.91
C VAL A 16 4.76 -52.58 2.72
N ASP A 17 4.47 -51.76 3.75
CA ASP A 17 3.53 -50.66 3.63
C ASP A 17 3.91 -49.94 2.35
N ALA A 18 3.06 -50.06 1.34
CA ALA A 18 3.30 -49.43 0.06
C ALA A 18 3.39 -47.93 0.39
N LEU A 19 4.59 -47.37 0.27
CA LEU A 19 4.82 -45.96 0.54
C LEU A 19 3.79 -45.18 -0.29
N GLU A 20 2.92 -44.45 0.39
CA GLU A 20 1.87 -43.68 -0.26
C GLU A 20 2.51 -42.56 -1.07
N ASN A 21 2.07 -42.37 -2.32
CA ASN A 21 2.50 -41.23 -3.12
C ASN A 21 1.89 -39.95 -2.51
N VAL A 22 2.66 -39.22 -1.74
CA VAL A 22 2.22 -38.00 -1.03
C VAL A 22 2.00 -36.82 -1.98
N ALA A 23 2.50 -36.89 -3.22
CA ALA A 23 2.19 -35.92 -4.27
C ALA A 23 0.84 -36.20 -4.96
N PHE A 24 0.25 -37.39 -4.79
CA PHE A 24 -0.95 -37.79 -5.51
C PHE A 24 -2.12 -36.80 -5.31
N LYS A 25 -2.71 -36.35 -6.41
CA LYS A 25 -3.80 -35.35 -6.50
C LYS A 25 -3.48 -33.99 -5.90
N LYS A 26 -2.23 -33.70 -5.55
CA LYS A 26 -1.82 -32.37 -5.06
C LYS A 26 -1.82 -31.39 -6.23
N ARG A 27 -2.56 -30.30 -6.13
CA ARG A 27 -2.63 -29.33 -7.21
C ARG A 27 -1.26 -28.65 -7.39
N PRO A 28 -0.57 -28.84 -8.52
CA PRO A 28 0.65 -28.08 -8.77
C PRO A 28 0.27 -26.64 -9.11
N ALA A 29 1.21 -25.74 -8.90
CA ALA A 29 1.08 -24.34 -9.23
C ALA A 29 2.29 -23.87 -10.04
N GLY A 30 2.04 -22.93 -10.94
CA GLY A 30 2.98 -22.48 -11.96
C GLY A 30 2.21 -21.89 -13.14
N GLU A 31 2.91 -21.45 -14.17
CA GLU A 31 2.27 -20.97 -15.40
C GLU A 31 2.34 -22.05 -16.45
N GLY A 32 1.21 -22.65 -16.81
CA GLY A 32 1.14 -23.63 -17.89
C GLY A 32 -0.29 -23.98 -18.26
N GLN A 33 -0.43 -24.71 -19.36
CA GLN A 33 -1.75 -24.98 -19.93
C GLN A 33 -2.51 -26.08 -19.16
N TRP A 34 -1.81 -26.94 -18.40
CA TRP A 34 -2.36 -28.22 -17.90
C TRP A 34 -1.95 -28.60 -16.47
N LEU A 35 -1.87 -27.63 -15.54
CA LEU A 35 -1.30 -27.84 -14.20
C LEU A 35 -1.85 -29.11 -13.50
N GLU A 36 -3.17 -29.32 -13.49
CA GLU A 36 -3.82 -30.39 -12.71
C GLU A 36 -3.43 -31.84 -13.08
N GLN A 37 -2.72 -32.05 -14.19
CA GLN A 37 -2.38 -33.39 -14.69
C GLN A 37 -1.08 -33.97 -14.10
N LEU A 38 -0.19 -33.13 -13.56
CA LEU A 38 1.16 -33.57 -13.17
C LEU A 38 1.20 -34.56 -11.99
N THR A 39 0.17 -34.58 -11.17
CA THR A 39 0.14 -35.33 -9.89
C THR A 39 -1.05 -36.27 -9.80
N ASP A 40 -1.82 -36.45 -10.87
CA ASP A 40 -3.07 -37.21 -10.85
C ASP A 40 -2.90 -38.73 -10.91
N GLY A 41 -1.65 -39.20 -11.01
CA GLY A 41 -1.28 -40.61 -11.11
C GLY A 41 -1.35 -41.19 -12.53
N ASP A 42 -1.54 -40.36 -13.56
CA ASP A 42 -1.63 -40.77 -14.95
C ASP A 42 -0.39 -40.32 -15.76
N PRO A 43 0.60 -41.20 -16.01
CA PRO A 43 1.84 -40.86 -16.70
C PRO A 43 1.66 -40.55 -18.20
N ILE A 44 0.42 -40.60 -18.72
CA ILE A 44 0.07 -40.32 -20.11
C ILE A 44 -0.35 -38.86 -20.29
N ARG A 45 -0.62 -38.11 -19.21
CA ARG A 45 -1.13 -36.73 -19.28
C ARG A 45 -0.01 -35.70 -19.07
N PRO A 46 0.36 -34.90 -20.08
CA PRO A 46 1.51 -34.01 -19.96
C PRO A 46 1.16 -32.62 -19.42
N PHE A 47 2.12 -32.05 -18.72
CA PHE A 47 2.18 -30.64 -18.38
C PHE A 47 3.21 -29.91 -19.27
N ALA A 48 2.86 -28.71 -19.71
CA ALA A 48 3.79 -27.79 -20.37
C ALA A 48 3.60 -26.38 -19.79
N PRO A 49 4.63 -25.80 -19.15
CA PRO A 49 4.58 -24.42 -18.72
C PRO A 49 4.52 -23.47 -19.93
N TRP A 50 3.99 -22.26 -19.74
CA TRP A 50 4.05 -21.25 -20.79
C TRP A 50 5.50 -20.83 -21.03
N PRO A 51 5.86 -20.41 -22.26
CA PRO A 51 7.18 -19.85 -22.53
C PRO A 51 7.34 -18.51 -21.78
N ILE A 52 8.03 -18.54 -20.64
CA ILE A 52 8.25 -17.38 -19.77
C ILE A 52 9.72 -17.22 -19.37
N GLU A 53 10.02 -16.13 -18.66
CA GLU A 53 11.37 -15.80 -18.18
C GLU A 53 11.98 -16.86 -17.26
N PHE A 54 11.16 -17.67 -16.62
CA PHE A 54 11.62 -18.78 -15.79
C PHE A 54 10.49 -19.80 -15.81
N PRO A 55 10.42 -20.74 -16.77
CA PRO A 55 9.36 -21.73 -16.78
C PRO A 55 9.58 -22.65 -15.57
N TYR A 56 8.67 -22.60 -14.62
CA TYR A 56 8.66 -23.48 -13.47
C TYR A 56 7.25 -23.90 -13.12
N TYR A 57 7.18 -25.00 -12.39
CA TYR A 57 6.02 -25.39 -11.63
C TYR A 57 6.50 -25.98 -10.31
N TYR A 58 5.61 -26.01 -9.33
CA TYR A 58 5.88 -26.63 -8.06
C TYR A 58 4.68 -27.43 -7.58
N VAL A 59 4.98 -28.47 -6.81
CA VAL A 59 4.01 -29.31 -6.12
C VAL A 59 4.12 -29.00 -4.64
N ASP A 60 3.04 -28.46 -4.05
CA ASP A 60 2.92 -28.35 -2.59
C ASP A 60 2.33 -29.65 -2.05
N LEU A 61 3.11 -30.34 -1.22
CA LEU A 61 2.70 -31.61 -0.62
C LEU A 61 1.64 -31.40 0.48
N GLY A 62 1.39 -30.16 0.93
CA GLY A 62 0.44 -29.83 1.99
C GLY A 62 0.93 -30.17 3.40
N GLY A 63 2.17 -30.60 3.52
CA GLY A 63 2.85 -30.97 4.75
C GLY A 63 4.36 -30.99 4.54
N VAL A 64 5.13 -31.04 5.63
CA VAL A 64 6.58 -31.21 5.57
C VAL A 64 6.88 -32.70 5.72
N TYR A 65 7.56 -33.29 4.74
CA TYR A 65 7.84 -34.72 4.67
C TYR A 65 9.34 -35.01 4.70
N ASN A 66 9.69 -36.18 5.25
CA ASN A 66 10.98 -36.80 5.00
C ASN A 66 10.83 -37.73 3.79
N LEU A 67 11.16 -37.22 2.60
CA LEU A 67 10.97 -37.96 1.36
C LEU A 67 12.04 -39.03 1.17
N THR A 68 11.63 -40.26 0.93
CA THR A 68 12.51 -41.35 0.49
C THR A 68 12.88 -41.20 -0.98
N SER A 69 11.95 -40.70 -1.82
CA SER A 69 12.23 -40.40 -3.22
C SER A 69 11.27 -39.38 -3.82
N ILE A 70 11.73 -38.71 -4.88
CA ILE A 70 10.94 -37.96 -5.85
C ILE A 70 11.17 -38.62 -7.21
N ASN A 71 10.10 -39.07 -7.86
CA ASN A 71 10.17 -39.73 -9.16
C ASN A 71 9.53 -38.83 -10.21
N LEU A 72 10.28 -38.55 -11.28
CA LEU A 72 9.88 -37.67 -12.38
C LEU A 72 9.75 -38.49 -13.65
N HIS A 73 8.61 -38.38 -14.33
CA HIS A 73 8.32 -39.17 -15.53
C HIS A 73 8.19 -38.28 -16.77
N LEU A 74 8.83 -38.68 -17.87
CA LEU A 74 8.55 -38.14 -19.18
C LEU A 74 7.43 -38.92 -19.86
N GLN A 75 6.54 -38.20 -20.54
CA GLN A 75 5.42 -38.77 -21.27
C GLN A 75 5.86 -39.81 -22.33
N ASP A 76 5.06 -40.88 -22.48
CA ASP A 76 5.31 -41.98 -23.43
C ASP A 76 4.34 -41.99 -24.63
N VAL A 77 3.66 -40.87 -24.89
CA VAL A 77 2.60 -40.80 -25.90
C VAL A 77 3.14 -40.26 -27.23
N TRP A 78 2.84 -40.97 -28.31
CA TRP A 78 3.25 -40.63 -29.67
C TRP A 78 2.78 -39.25 -30.13
N SER A 79 1.62 -38.78 -29.67
CA SER A 79 0.98 -37.53 -30.09
C SER A 79 1.74 -36.25 -29.73
N PHE A 80 2.70 -36.33 -28.80
CA PHE A 80 3.51 -35.18 -28.37
C PHE A 80 4.94 -35.19 -28.93
N GLY A 81 5.25 -36.12 -29.86
CA GLY A 81 6.57 -36.17 -30.51
C GLY A 81 7.71 -36.33 -29.50
N ASP A 82 8.83 -35.65 -29.74
CA ASP A 82 10.03 -35.69 -28.89
C ASP A 82 10.12 -34.47 -27.95
N GLN A 83 8.98 -33.86 -27.63
CA GLN A 83 8.95 -32.71 -26.74
C GLN A 83 9.39 -33.11 -25.32
N GLY A 84 10.21 -32.27 -24.67
CA GLY A 84 10.80 -32.55 -23.35
C GLY A 84 12.05 -33.44 -23.39
N ILE A 85 12.30 -34.15 -24.50
CA ILE A 85 13.55 -34.89 -24.71
C ILE A 85 14.68 -33.90 -24.99
N ASN A 86 15.82 -34.15 -24.35
CA ASN A 86 17.02 -33.34 -24.41
C ASN A 86 16.86 -31.88 -23.95
N GLU A 87 15.81 -31.58 -23.19
CA GLU A 87 15.61 -30.28 -22.55
C GLU A 87 16.12 -30.35 -21.11
N THR A 88 17.16 -29.56 -20.79
CA THR A 88 17.73 -29.55 -19.43
C THR A 88 16.82 -28.80 -18.46
N PHE A 89 16.71 -29.30 -17.24
CA PHE A 89 16.01 -28.65 -16.12
C PHE A 89 16.69 -28.95 -14.78
N ASP A 90 16.31 -28.17 -13.77
CA ASP A 90 16.76 -28.28 -12.40
C ASP A 90 15.58 -28.71 -11.51
N VAL A 91 15.90 -29.45 -10.45
CA VAL A 91 14.94 -29.83 -9.42
C VAL A 91 15.41 -29.24 -8.11
N HIS A 92 14.53 -28.50 -7.47
CA HIS A 92 14.75 -27.92 -6.16
C HIS A 92 13.70 -28.44 -5.19
N THR A 93 14.03 -28.34 -3.91
CA THR A 93 13.11 -28.64 -2.81
C THR A 93 13.05 -27.45 -1.86
N TYR A 94 11.98 -27.34 -1.10
CA TYR A 94 11.91 -26.36 -0.02
C TYR A 94 11.11 -26.92 1.16
N GLY A 95 11.65 -26.77 2.38
CA GLY A 95 11.07 -27.33 3.61
C GLY A 95 10.11 -26.41 4.36
N GLU A 96 9.89 -25.19 3.83
CA GLU A 96 9.00 -24.18 4.43
C GLU A 96 7.86 -23.83 3.47
N TYR A 97 6.73 -23.41 4.01
CA TYR A 97 5.63 -22.90 3.21
C TYR A 97 6.02 -21.58 2.55
N VAL A 98 5.68 -21.44 1.26
CA VAL A 98 5.80 -20.19 0.52
C VAL A 98 4.48 -19.93 -0.17
N ALA A 99 3.91 -18.75 0.06
CA ALA A 99 2.71 -18.34 -0.64
C ALA A 99 2.93 -18.36 -2.16
N PRO A 100 1.96 -18.83 -2.97
CA PRO A 100 2.13 -18.98 -4.41
C PRO A 100 2.68 -17.74 -5.12
N CYS A 101 2.19 -16.56 -4.74
CA CYS A 101 2.60 -15.28 -5.32
C CYS A 101 4.05 -14.84 -4.97
N TYR A 102 4.72 -15.57 -4.07
CA TYR A 102 6.03 -15.21 -3.51
C TYR A 102 7.14 -16.19 -3.86
N PHE A 103 6.78 -17.25 -4.56
CA PHE A 103 7.64 -18.39 -4.75
C PHE A 103 9.03 -18.02 -5.32
N ARG A 104 9.06 -17.16 -6.35
CA ARG A 104 10.31 -16.69 -6.99
C ARG A 104 11.15 -15.73 -6.13
N GLN A 105 10.59 -15.12 -5.08
CA GLN A 105 11.39 -14.32 -4.11
C GLN A 105 12.30 -15.19 -3.24
N ARG A 106 12.01 -16.49 -3.13
CA ARG A 106 12.86 -17.44 -2.37
C ARG A 106 13.97 -18.06 -3.22
N TYR A 107 14.12 -17.62 -4.48
CA TYR A 107 15.22 -18.06 -5.33
C TYR A 107 16.56 -17.44 -4.86
N PRO A 108 17.67 -18.21 -4.80
CA PRO A 108 17.76 -19.62 -5.17
C PRO A 108 17.21 -20.56 -4.09
N TRP A 109 16.40 -21.55 -4.51
CA TRP A 109 15.91 -22.62 -3.64
C TRP A 109 16.97 -23.72 -3.43
N ASP A 110 16.74 -24.63 -2.47
CA ASP A 110 17.64 -25.75 -2.21
C ASP A 110 17.69 -26.68 -3.44
N VAL A 111 18.81 -26.63 -4.17
CA VAL A 111 19.05 -27.47 -5.35
C VAL A 111 19.15 -28.94 -4.93
N LEU A 112 18.27 -29.77 -5.49
CA LEU A 112 18.34 -31.23 -5.35
C LEU A 112 19.14 -31.86 -6.49
N ALA A 113 18.87 -31.42 -7.72
CA ALA A 113 19.59 -31.86 -8.93
C ALA A 113 19.66 -30.70 -9.95
N LYS A 114 20.77 -30.60 -10.68
CA LYS A 114 21.01 -29.52 -11.64
C LYS A 114 21.35 -30.08 -13.02
N GLY A 115 20.79 -29.51 -14.08
CA GLY A 115 21.10 -29.84 -15.48
C GLY A 115 20.73 -31.26 -15.86
N ILE A 116 19.70 -31.83 -15.24
CA ILE A 116 19.18 -33.15 -15.61
C ILE A 116 18.28 -33.03 -16.83
N MET A 117 18.11 -34.11 -17.58
CA MET A 117 17.34 -34.15 -18.81
C MET A 117 16.81 -35.56 -19.05
N PHE A 118 15.65 -35.66 -19.68
CA PHE A 118 15.18 -36.92 -20.24
C PHE A 118 15.83 -37.14 -21.61
N THR A 119 16.27 -38.37 -21.87
CA THR A 119 16.94 -38.83 -23.07
C THR A 119 16.03 -39.67 -23.97
N ARG A 120 14.94 -40.23 -23.42
CA ARG A 120 13.96 -41.04 -24.16
C ARG A 120 12.55 -40.94 -23.55
N LYS A 121 11.54 -41.29 -24.34
CA LYS A 121 10.13 -41.35 -23.90
C LYS A 121 9.93 -42.38 -22.80
N GLY A 122 9.02 -42.11 -21.87
CA GLY A 122 8.73 -42.97 -20.72
C GLY A 122 9.88 -43.08 -19.71
N GLU A 123 10.92 -42.24 -19.81
CA GLU A 123 12.03 -42.27 -18.86
C GLU A 123 11.61 -41.75 -17.49
N GLU A 124 12.05 -42.45 -16.45
CA GLU A 124 11.89 -42.08 -15.05
C GLU A 124 13.23 -41.62 -14.48
N ILE A 125 13.23 -40.47 -13.80
CA ILE A 125 14.36 -39.97 -13.01
C ILE A 125 13.96 -40.01 -11.53
N ILE A 126 14.74 -40.74 -10.73
CA ILE A 126 14.52 -40.87 -9.28
C ILE A 126 15.56 -40.05 -8.53
N LEU A 127 15.09 -39.16 -7.66
CA LEU A 127 15.90 -38.28 -6.83
C LEU A 127 15.65 -38.54 -5.35
N HIS A 128 16.68 -38.35 -4.51
CA HIS A 128 16.61 -38.66 -3.07
C HIS A 128 16.93 -37.42 -2.23
N PRO A 129 15.90 -36.68 -1.76
CA PRO A 129 16.08 -35.53 -0.88
C PRO A 129 16.74 -35.94 0.45
N LYS A 130 17.64 -35.10 0.96
CA LYS A 130 18.27 -35.27 2.28
C LYS A 130 17.72 -34.34 3.36
N LYS A 131 16.91 -33.36 2.94
CA LYS A 131 16.29 -32.37 3.80
C LYS A 131 14.77 -32.59 3.79
N PRO A 132 14.07 -32.17 4.85
CA PRO A 132 12.61 -32.11 4.84
C PRO A 132 12.08 -31.32 3.63
N VAL A 133 11.03 -31.83 2.99
CA VAL A 133 10.44 -31.27 1.76
C VAL A 133 8.97 -31.00 1.98
N GLN A 134 8.54 -29.80 1.68
CA GLN A 134 7.13 -29.44 1.51
C GLN A 134 6.82 -29.09 0.05
N LEU A 135 7.74 -28.39 -0.62
CA LEU A 135 7.59 -27.98 -2.00
C LEU A 135 8.60 -28.73 -2.88
N ILE A 136 8.13 -29.34 -3.95
CA ILE A 136 8.96 -29.86 -5.05
C ILE A 136 8.89 -28.87 -6.18
N ILE A 137 10.04 -28.41 -6.67
CA ILE A 137 10.13 -27.31 -7.62
C ILE A 137 10.88 -27.79 -8.84
N ILE A 138 10.30 -27.61 -10.01
CA ILE A 138 10.92 -28.02 -11.26
C ILE A 138 10.91 -26.82 -12.18
N GLY A 139 12.10 -26.42 -12.61
CA GLY A 139 12.26 -25.24 -13.43
C GLY A 139 13.65 -25.17 -14.03
N ARG A 140 13.90 -24.11 -14.80
CA ARG A 140 15.25 -23.80 -15.28
C ARG A 140 15.44 -22.31 -15.41
N GLU A 141 16.64 -21.87 -15.10
CA GLU A 141 17.03 -20.48 -15.33
C GLU A 141 17.02 -20.16 -16.82
N ASN A 142 16.50 -18.98 -17.16
CA ASN A 142 16.58 -18.45 -18.51
C ASN A 142 17.71 -17.42 -18.59
N PRO A 143 18.91 -17.82 -19.05
CA PRO A 143 20.01 -16.88 -19.19
C PRO A 143 19.73 -15.79 -20.24
N ASN A 144 18.69 -15.96 -21.06
CA ASN A 144 18.32 -15.06 -22.15
C ASN A 144 17.05 -14.24 -21.85
N SER A 145 16.61 -14.16 -20.58
CA SER A 145 15.43 -13.37 -20.18
C SER A 145 15.49 -11.94 -20.75
N PRO A 146 14.42 -11.42 -21.38
CA PRO A 146 13.03 -11.90 -21.37
C PRO A 146 12.63 -12.74 -22.60
N ALA A 147 13.59 -13.19 -23.41
CA ALA A 147 13.30 -14.06 -24.54
C ALA A 147 12.77 -15.40 -24.01
N PRO A 148 11.56 -15.86 -24.42
CA PRO A 148 11.00 -17.09 -23.89
C PRO A 148 11.88 -18.29 -24.25
N ILE A 149 12.08 -19.20 -23.30
CA ILE A 149 12.71 -20.50 -23.57
C ILE A 149 11.62 -21.57 -23.72
N LYS A 150 12.00 -22.70 -24.33
CA LYS A 150 11.05 -23.81 -24.50
C LYS A 150 10.50 -24.28 -23.15
N PRO A 151 9.23 -24.68 -23.08
CA PRO A 151 8.65 -25.32 -21.89
C PRO A 151 9.39 -26.59 -21.46
N ILE A 152 9.42 -26.85 -20.16
CA ILE A 152 9.82 -28.16 -19.61
C ILE A 152 8.58 -29.05 -19.61
N ILE A 153 8.59 -30.14 -20.38
CA ILE A 153 7.44 -31.05 -20.44
C ILE A 153 7.69 -32.25 -19.53
N MET A 154 6.71 -32.55 -18.67
CA MET A 154 6.67 -33.75 -17.83
C MET A 154 5.27 -34.35 -17.82
N SER A 155 5.16 -35.65 -17.60
CA SER A 155 3.86 -36.30 -17.39
C SER A 155 3.51 -36.44 -15.92
N GLU A 156 4.45 -36.84 -15.07
CA GLU A 156 4.13 -37.14 -13.68
C GLU A 156 5.24 -36.77 -12.70
N VAL A 157 4.84 -36.25 -11.53
CA VAL A 157 5.68 -36.10 -10.35
C VAL A 157 5.10 -36.93 -9.21
N GLN A 158 5.86 -37.91 -8.75
CA GLN A 158 5.54 -38.72 -7.59
C GLN A 158 6.50 -38.40 -6.45
N ALA A 159 6.01 -38.47 -5.22
CA ALA A 159 6.83 -38.27 -4.03
C ALA A 159 6.45 -39.30 -2.97
N PHE A 160 7.43 -39.94 -2.37
CA PHE A 160 7.24 -41.00 -1.38
C PHE A 160 7.99 -40.62 -0.11
N GLY A 161 7.35 -40.76 1.06
CA GLY A 161 7.99 -40.40 2.33
C GLY A 161 7.03 -40.40 3.51
N THR A 162 7.55 -39.99 4.67
CA THR A 162 6.78 -39.88 5.91
C THR A 162 6.52 -38.44 6.30
N LEU A 163 5.29 -38.14 6.73
CA LEU A 163 4.91 -36.81 7.22
C LEU A 163 5.66 -36.51 8.52
N LEU A 164 6.35 -35.37 8.56
CA LEU A 164 7.01 -34.85 9.76
C LEU A 164 6.10 -33.91 10.56
N ARG A 165 5.39 -33.02 9.85
CA ARG A 165 4.42 -32.07 10.41
C ARG A 165 3.52 -31.51 9.30
N GLU A 166 2.33 -31.07 9.68
CA GLU A 166 1.43 -30.31 8.79
C GLU A 166 2.09 -29.04 8.23
N ALA A 167 1.62 -28.57 7.08
CA ALA A 167 2.11 -27.33 6.48
C ALA A 167 1.82 -26.15 7.40
N PHE A 168 2.81 -25.26 7.56
CA PHE A 168 2.59 -23.99 8.25
C PHE A 168 1.84 -23.03 7.31
N VAL A 169 0.51 -23.08 7.35
CA VAL A 169 -0.34 -22.07 6.72
C VAL A 169 -0.61 -20.97 7.76
N PRO A 170 -0.19 -19.72 7.51
CA PRO A 170 -0.50 -18.62 8.42
C PRO A 170 -2.01 -18.54 8.66
N ALA A 171 -2.43 -18.72 9.91
CA ALA A 171 -3.84 -18.63 10.27
C ALA A 171 -4.31 -17.17 10.19
N MET A 172 -5.58 -16.99 9.87
CA MET A 172 -6.23 -15.69 10.04
C MET A 172 -6.12 -15.27 11.52
N PRO A 173 -5.77 -14.00 11.80
CA PRO A 173 -5.77 -13.51 13.17
C PRO A 173 -7.14 -13.73 13.84
N PRO A 174 -7.19 -14.06 15.14
CA PRO A 174 -8.45 -14.30 15.85
C PRO A 174 -9.27 -13.01 15.96
N GLU A 175 -10.58 -13.15 16.12
CA GLU A 175 -11.44 -12.01 16.46
C GLU A 175 -11.10 -11.45 17.84
N GLU A 176 -11.11 -10.13 17.97
CA GLU A 176 -10.66 -9.42 19.15
C GLU A 176 -11.61 -8.27 19.49
N PRO A 177 -11.76 -7.92 20.78
CA PRO A 177 -12.56 -6.78 21.18
C PRO A 177 -12.14 -5.50 20.45
N THR A 178 -13.13 -4.72 20.00
CA THR A 178 -12.86 -3.40 19.43
C THR A 178 -12.57 -2.41 20.55
N PRO A 179 -11.37 -1.82 20.63
CA PRO A 179 -11.03 -0.90 21.71
C PRO A 179 -11.92 0.36 21.63
N GLU A 180 -12.46 0.78 22.76
CA GLU A 180 -13.20 2.05 22.85
C GLU A 180 -12.25 3.23 22.58
N SER A 181 -12.73 4.22 21.82
CA SER A 181 -11.94 5.42 21.51
C SER A 181 -12.04 6.44 22.63
N TYR A 182 -10.94 6.64 23.36
CA TYR A 182 -10.82 7.64 24.42
C TYR A 182 -11.26 9.04 23.96
N TYR A 183 -10.90 9.41 22.72
CA TYR A 183 -11.25 10.71 22.14
C TYR A 183 -12.75 10.82 21.87
N VAL A 184 -13.37 9.79 21.29
CA VAL A 184 -14.82 9.77 21.02
C VAL A 184 -15.62 9.74 22.31
N GLU A 185 -15.22 8.90 23.28
CA GLU A 185 -15.89 8.83 24.58
C GLU A 185 -15.74 10.13 25.37
N THR A 186 -14.56 10.76 25.35
CA THR A 186 -14.36 12.06 25.99
C THR A 186 -15.21 13.14 25.33
N ARG A 187 -15.30 13.19 23.99
CA ARG A 187 -16.20 14.11 23.31
C ARG A 187 -17.65 13.86 23.68
N ARG A 188 -18.10 12.60 23.67
CA ARG A 188 -19.48 12.25 24.05
C ARG A 188 -19.79 12.68 25.48
N ALA A 189 -18.87 12.42 26.41
CA ALA A 189 -19.02 12.80 27.82
C ALA A 189 -19.01 14.32 28.04
N VAL A 190 -18.20 15.07 27.30
CA VAL A 190 -18.13 16.54 27.43
C VAL A 190 -19.31 17.22 26.73
N VAL A 191 -19.55 16.86 25.47
CA VAL A 191 -20.56 17.49 24.59
C VAL A 191 -21.98 17.13 25.01
N GLY A 192 -22.23 15.88 25.40
CA GLY A 192 -23.58 15.42 25.70
C GLY A 192 -24.53 15.60 24.51
N THR A 193 -25.67 16.25 24.76
CA THR A 193 -26.67 16.59 23.74
C THR A 193 -26.50 18.00 23.16
N GLN A 194 -25.48 18.76 23.59
CA GLN A 194 -25.25 20.11 23.09
C GLN A 194 -24.99 20.09 21.59
N LYS A 195 -25.76 20.88 20.84
CA LYS A 195 -25.66 20.93 19.37
C LYS A 195 -24.60 21.92 18.91
N THR A 196 -24.63 23.14 19.43
CA THR A 196 -23.77 24.21 18.95
C THR A 196 -22.87 24.77 20.05
N LEU A 197 -21.67 25.20 19.65
CA LEU A 197 -20.77 25.99 20.48
C LEU A 197 -20.39 27.26 19.74
N PHE A 198 -20.59 28.42 20.37
CA PHE A 198 -20.12 29.67 19.80
C PHE A 198 -18.63 29.84 20.05
N VAL A 199 -17.88 30.14 18.99
CA VAL A 199 -16.43 30.34 19.04
C VAL A 199 -16.04 31.64 18.34
N GLN A 200 -14.96 32.25 18.79
CA GLN A 200 -14.35 33.45 18.22
C GLN A 200 -12.85 33.20 17.97
N PRO A 201 -12.50 32.35 16.99
CA PRO A 201 -11.11 31.92 16.76
C PRO A 201 -10.22 33.08 16.34
N ILE A 202 -10.72 33.94 15.44
CA ILE A 202 -9.98 35.06 14.86
C ILE A 202 -8.64 34.54 14.30
N TRP A 203 -7.50 35.02 14.80
CA TRP A 203 -6.14 34.63 14.40
C TRP A 203 -5.55 33.54 15.29
N MET A 204 -6.34 32.88 16.15
CA MET A 204 -5.82 31.96 17.15
C MET A 204 -6.26 30.52 16.89
N GLU A 205 -5.42 29.58 17.28
CA GLU A 205 -5.74 28.15 17.33
C GLU A 205 -5.12 27.50 18.57
N TRP A 206 -5.76 26.46 19.08
CA TRP A 206 -5.17 25.61 20.11
C TRP A 206 -4.25 24.57 19.48
N ARG A 207 -3.18 24.19 20.19
CA ARG A 207 -2.25 23.14 19.78
C ARG A 207 -2.47 21.92 20.70
N PRO A 208 -3.25 20.91 20.27
CA PRO A 208 -3.49 19.72 21.09
C PRO A 208 -2.20 18.94 21.28
N ARG A 209 -1.91 18.54 22.52
CA ARG A 209 -0.78 17.68 22.85
C ARG A 209 -1.19 16.21 22.93
N ALA A 210 -0.65 15.39 22.02
CA ALA A 210 -0.99 13.98 21.90
C ALA A 210 -0.50 13.16 23.12
N ASP A 211 0.65 13.52 23.69
CA ASP A 211 1.24 12.90 24.88
C ASP A 211 0.38 13.10 26.13
N TYR A 212 -0.32 14.23 26.23
CA TYR A 212 -1.33 14.47 27.26
C TYR A 212 -2.75 14.03 26.89
N LYS A 213 -2.95 13.51 25.67
CA LYS A 213 -4.26 13.10 25.12
C LYS A 213 -5.29 14.24 25.15
N ASP A 214 -4.87 15.44 24.75
CA ASP A 214 -5.79 16.57 24.62
C ASP A 214 -6.85 16.29 23.56
N VAL A 215 -8.12 16.47 23.92
CA VAL A 215 -9.25 16.10 23.06
C VAL A 215 -9.84 17.35 22.43
N VAL A 216 -9.59 17.53 21.13
CA VAL A 216 -10.23 18.59 20.36
C VAL A 216 -11.74 18.35 20.31
N LEU A 217 -12.52 19.36 20.70
CA LEU A 217 -13.98 19.34 20.70
C LEU A 217 -14.58 19.99 19.45
N GLY A 218 -13.81 20.86 18.80
CA GLY A 218 -14.29 21.62 17.64
C GLY A 218 -13.16 22.21 16.81
N ILE A 219 -13.42 22.30 15.50
CA ILE A 219 -12.53 22.93 14.53
C ILE A 219 -13.24 23.98 13.69
N VAL A 220 -12.49 25.00 13.25
CA VAL A 220 -12.92 25.95 12.23
C VAL A 220 -11.81 26.10 11.20
N GLN A 221 -12.12 25.79 9.93
CA GLN A 221 -11.13 25.77 8.84
C GLN A 221 -9.88 24.95 9.20
N ASN A 222 -10.09 23.71 9.66
CA ASN A 222 -9.05 22.75 10.09
C ASN A 222 -8.19 23.17 11.30
N ARG A 223 -8.60 24.17 12.09
CA ARG A 223 -7.87 24.62 13.29
C ARG A 223 -8.66 24.33 14.55
N ALA A 224 -8.00 23.88 15.61
CA ALA A 224 -8.66 23.57 16.88
C ALA A 224 -9.10 24.86 17.59
N VAL A 225 -10.39 24.96 17.89
CA VAL A 225 -11.00 26.15 18.51
C VAL A 225 -11.53 25.89 19.92
N ALA A 226 -11.71 24.61 20.27
CA ALA A 226 -12.06 24.18 21.61
C ALA A 226 -11.41 22.83 21.92
N MET A 227 -10.94 22.65 23.15
CA MET A 227 -10.34 21.39 23.61
C MET A 227 -10.75 21.06 25.04
N ALA A 228 -10.86 19.76 25.33
CA ALA A 228 -10.89 19.21 26.66
C ALA A 228 -9.49 18.75 27.06
N VAL A 229 -9.02 19.26 28.18
CA VAL A 229 -7.63 19.12 28.64
C VAL A 229 -7.62 18.46 30.02
N LYS A 230 -6.68 17.55 30.23
CA LYS A 230 -6.37 16.96 31.54
C LYS A 230 -4.90 17.11 31.88
N ARG A 231 -4.60 17.58 33.10
CA ARG A 231 -3.23 17.66 33.63
C ARG A 231 -3.27 17.20 35.09
N GLN A 232 -2.69 16.04 35.39
CA GLN A 232 -2.87 15.40 36.70
C GLN A 232 -4.37 15.29 37.05
N ASN A 233 -4.83 15.90 38.14
CA ASN A 233 -6.26 15.93 38.49
C ASN A 233 -7.02 17.10 37.84
N ALA A 234 -6.32 18.07 37.24
CA ALA A 234 -6.97 19.21 36.58
C ALA A 234 -7.78 18.75 35.38
N ARG A 235 -9.03 19.24 35.30
CA ARG A 235 -9.91 19.10 34.15
C ARG A 235 -10.34 20.46 33.68
N MET A 236 -10.12 20.74 32.40
CA MET A 236 -10.38 22.06 31.84
C MET A 236 -10.98 21.96 30.45
N ILE A 237 -11.87 22.88 30.13
CA ILE A 237 -12.26 23.17 28.75
C ILE A 237 -11.64 24.52 28.36
N VAL A 238 -10.92 24.54 27.25
CA VAL A 238 -10.34 25.77 26.68
C VAL A 238 -11.03 26.06 25.36
N ILE A 239 -11.44 27.32 25.14
CA ILE A 239 -12.28 27.75 24.01
C ILE A 239 -11.76 29.08 23.51
N HIS A 240 -11.58 29.21 22.20
CA HIS A 240 -11.41 30.54 21.60
C HIS A 240 -12.78 31.21 21.52
N GLY A 241 -13.00 32.22 22.36
CA GLY A 241 -14.26 32.92 22.54
C GLY A 241 -14.62 33.13 24.01
N ILE A 242 -15.10 34.33 24.34
CA ILE A 242 -15.45 34.68 25.73
C ILE A 242 -16.95 34.65 26.01
N GLN A 243 -17.79 34.70 24.97
CA GLN A 243 -19.26 34.72 25.13
C GLN A 243 -19.79 33.48 25.85
N VAL A 244 -19.19 32.31 25.59
CA VAL A 244 -19.51 31.07 26.30
C VAL A 244 -19.29 31.21 27.81
N ILE A 245 -18.27 31.94 28.23
CA ILE A 245 -17.95 32.15 29.64
C ILE A 245 -18.96 33.09 30.31
N ASP A 246 -19.56 34.02 29.55
CA ASP A 246 -20.62 34.90 30.04
C ASP A 246 -21.97 34.19 30.16
N GLU A 247 -22.25 33.27 29.24
CA GLU A 247 -23.53 32.58 29.17
C GLU A 247 -23.57 31.32 30.04
N LEU A 248 -22.43 30.69 30.35
CA LEU A 248 -22.40 29.45 31.14
C LEU A 248 -23.06 29.54 32.53
N PRO A 249 -22.98 30.64 33.31
CA PRO A 249 -23.67 30.72 34.59
C PRO A 249 -25.20 30.76 34.47
N ASN A 250 -25.73 31.56 33.54
CA ASN A 250 -27.14 31.99 33.56
C ASN A 250 -27.86 31.94 32.21
N GLY A 251 -27.16 31.78 31.10
CA GLY A 251 -27.73 31.70 29.75
C GLY A 251 -28.41 30.35 29.49
N THR A 252 -29.45 30.35 28.65
CA THR A 252 -30.20 29.13 28.29
C THR A 252 -29.58 28.37 27.10
N LYS A 253 -28.69 29.03 26.33
CA LYS A 253 -28.04 28.45 25.14
C LYS A 253 -27.25 27.16 25.44
N TYR A 254 -26.75 27.03 26.67
CA TYR A 254 -25.89 25.92 27.12
C TYR A 254 -26.52 25.12 28.27
N ASP A 255 -27.85 25.15 28.41
CA ASP A 255 -28.56 24.38 29.45
C ASP A 255 -28.21 22.89 29.43
N ASP A 256 -28.30 22.28 28.25
CA ASP A 256 -27.98 20.88 28.04
C ASP A 256 -26.50 20.59 28.30
N TRP A 257 -25.63 21.50 27.85
CA TRP A 257 -24.19 21.33 28.00
C TRP A 257 -23.73 21.42 29.45
N ARG A 258 -24.31 22.33 30.25
CA ARG A 258 -23.94 22.54 31.66
C ARG A 258 -23.94 21.24 32.45
N HIS A 259 -24.91 20.36 32.19
CA HIS A 259 -25.02 19.10 32.92
C HIS A 259 -23.84 18.18 32.63
N THR A 260 -23.58 17.87 31.35
CA THR A 260 -22.50 16.96 30.94
C THR A 260 -21.13 17.56 31.17
N LEU A 261 -20.98 18.87 30.94
CA LEU A 261 -19.76 19.62 31.23
C LEU A 261 -19.41 19.57 32.72
N LYS A 262 -20.41 19.77 33.60
CA LYS A 262 -20.21 19.66 35.05
C LYS A 262 -19.83 18.25 35.47
N GLU A 263 -20.51 17.24 34.95
CA GLU A 263 -20.22 15.85 35.24
C GLU A 263 -18.78 15.48 34.83
N TRP A 264 -18.35 15.88 33.64
CA TRP A 264 -17.00 15.60 33.18
C TRP A 264 -15.93 16.38 33.95
N LEU A 265 -16.11 17.69 34.14
CA LEU A 265 -15.14 18.55 34.85
C LEU A 265 -14.96 18.10 36.30
N THR A 266 -16.04 17.81 37.00
CA THR A 266 -15.98 17.39 38.42
C THR A 266 -15.73 15.89 38.61
N ASN A 267 -15.51 15.15 37.50
CA ASN A 267 -15.41 13.69 37.50
C ASN A 267 -16.59 13.00 38.24
N GLY A 268 -17.78 13.57 38.14
CA GLY A 268 -19.01 13.13 38.82
C GLY A 268 -19.07 13.37 40.33
N GLN A 269 -18.02 13.92 40.95
CA GLN A 269 -17.93 14.06 42.41
C GLN A 269 -18.74 15.23 42.97
N HIS A 270 -18.94 16.29 42.18
CA HIS A 270 -19.58 17.52 42.64
C HIS A 270 -20.82 17.86 41.79
N LYS A 271 -21.89 17.08 41.96
CA LYS A 271 -23.16 17.29 41.23
C LYS A 271 -23.77 18.68 41.43
N CYS A 272 -23.48 19.32 42.57
CA CYS A 272 -23.94 20.67 42.92
C CYS A 272 -22.88 21.76 42.67
N ALA A 273 -21.82 21.48 41.91
CA ALA A 273 -20.82 22.50 41.55
C ALA A 273 -21.48 23.65 40.79
N ASP A 274 -21.13 24.88 41.15
CA ASP A 274 -21.61 26.07 40.45
C ASP A 274 -20.57 26.52 39.42
N PHE A 275 -21.02 27.16 38.34
CA PHE A 275 -20.14 27.84 37.38
C PHE A 275 -19.92 29.27 37.86
N VAL A 276 -18.73 29.59 38.34
CA VAL A 276 -18.45 30.85 39.06
C VAL A 276 -17.32 31.62 38.38
N ARG A 277 -17.51 32.92 38.17
CA ARG A 277 -16.47 33.82 37.65
C ARG A 277 -15.26 33.83 38.60
N ILE A 278 -14.05 33.83 38.06
CA ILE A 278 -12.82 33.81 38.85
C ILE A 278 -12.66 35.00 39.82
N GLU A 279 -13.27 36.14 39.50
CA GLU A 279 -13.28 37.34 40.35
C GLU A 279 -14.32 37.28 41.48
N SER A 280 -15.25 36.33 41.42
CA SER A 280 -16.27 36.09 42.45
C SER A 280 -15.74 35.13 43.53
N ALA A 281 -16.38 35.12 44.69
CA ALA A 281 -16.11 34.10 45.70
C ALA A 281 -16.60 32.73 45.21
N TYR A 282 -15.67 31.77 45.11
CA TYR A 282 -15.94 30.36 44.78
C TYR A 282 -15.40 29.44 45.88
N LYS A 283 -15.97 28.24 46.00
CA LYS A 283 -15.61 27.23 47.01
C LYS A 283 -14.99 25.99 46.34
N PRO A 284 -14.35 25.08 47.11
CA PRO A 284 -13.91 23.79 46.59
C PRO A 284 -15.07 23.04 45.90
N GLY A 285 -14.77 22.47 44.73
CA GLY A 285 -15.72 21.76 43.87
C GLY A 285 -16.39 22.62 42.81
N ASP A 286 -16.37 23.95 42.91
CA ASP A 286 -16.92 24.83 41.87
C ASP A 286 -16.09 24.80 40.58
N ILE A 287 -16.72 25.15 39.47
CA ILE A 287 -16.09 25.29 38.16
C ILE A 287 -15.79 26.76 37.91
N ILE A 288 -14.51 27.09 37.82
CA ILE A 288 -14.01 28.44 37.67
C ILE A 288 -14.11 28.87 36.20
N LEU A 289 -14.75 30.00 35.97
CA LEU A 289 -14.91 30.61 34.66
C LEU A 289 -13.88 31.72 34.49
N ILE A 290 -12.96 31.54 33.54
CA ILE A 290 -11.80 32.42 33.35
C ILE A 290 -11.85 33.02 31.94
N LYS A 291 -11.68 34.33 31.84
CA LYS A 291 -11.37 35.05 30.62
C LYS A 291 -9.96 35.60 30.68
N ARG A 292 -9.37 35.86 29.52
CA ARG A 292 -8.06 36.51 29.40
C ARG A 292 -7.96 37.86 30.13
N THR A 293 -9.03 38.62 30.19
CA THR A 293 -9.07 39.95 30.83
C THR A 293 -9.11 39.90 32.35
N ASP A 294 -9.39 38.73 32.95
CA ASP A 294 -9.58 38.60 34.39
C ASP A 294 -8.23 38.65 35.14
N LYS A 295 -8.26 39.16 36.38
CA LYS A 295 -7.07 39.23 37.25
C LYS A 295 -7.18 38.26 38.42
N PHE A 296 -6.16 37.43 38.61
CA PHE A 296 -6.15 36.39 39.65
C PHE A 296 -4.73 35.94 40.02
N ASP A 297 -4.59 35.30 41.19
CA ASP A 297 -3.33 34.67 41.60
C ASP A 297 -3.10 33.36 40.83
N VAL A 298 -2.11 33.37 39.93
CA VAL A 298 -1.80 32.24 39.04
C VAL A 298 -1.38 31.00 39.83
N GLU A 299 -0.57 31.15 40.88
CA GLU A 299 -0.09 30.01 41.67
C GLU A 299 -1.22 29.36 42.46
N LYS A 300 -2.10 30.18 43.04
CA LYS A 300 -3.27 29.70 43.75
C LYS A 300 -4.18 28.89 42.81
N VAL A 301 -4.53 29.45 41.66
CA VAL A 301 -5.44 28.80 40.71
C VAL A 301 -4.81 27.54 40.11
N TYR A 302 -3.53 27.61 39.73
CA TYR A 302 -2.77 26.43 39.28
C TYR A 302 -2.81 25.30 40.32
N SER A 303 -2.53 25.62 41.59
CA SER A 303 -2.54 24.64 42.68
C SER A 303 -3.92 24.02 42.90
N GLN A 304 -5.00 24.82 42.82
CA GLN A 304 -6.38 24.35 42.94
C GLN A 304 -6.81 23.43 41.79
N LEU A 305 -6.36 23.74 40.57
CA LEU A 305 -6.64 22.91 39.39
C LEU A 305 -5.88 21.59 39.46
N ILE A 306 -4.56 21.63 39.69
CA ILE A 306 -3.71 20.44 39.72
C ILE A 306 -4.07 19.48 40.86
N SER A 307 -4.50 20.00 42.01
CA SER A 307 -4.98 19.17 43.11
C SER A 307 -6.32 18.50 42.81
N GLY A 308 -7.11 19.05 41.88
CA GLY A 308 -8.49 18.65 41.59
C GLY A 308 -9.52 19.30 42.53
N GLU A 309 -9.12 20.27 43.36
CA GLU A 309 -10.03 21.03 44.22
C GLU A 309 -11.07 21.80 43.41
N ASN A 310 -10.67 22.36 42.27
CA ASN A 310 -11.54 23.03 41.32
C ASN A 310 -11.25 22.59 39.89
N SER A 311 -12.16 22.90 38.99
CA SER A 311 -12.00 22.73 37.53
C SER A 311 -12.23 24.07 36.83
N ALA A 312 -11.92 24.17 35.54
CA ALA A 312 -12.10 25.45 34.85
C ALA A 312 -12.68 25.34 33.43
N VAL A 313 -13.37 26.40 33.02
CA VAL A 313 -13.67 26.70 31.62
C VAL A 313 -13.02 28.03 31.28
N VAL A 314 -12.20 28.02 30.24
CA VAL A 314 -11.37 29.15 29.84
C VAL A 314 -11.84 29.67 28.49
N GLY A 315 -12.19 30.95 28.45
CA GLY A 315 -12.42 31.70 27.22
C GLY A 315 -11.22 32.53 26.87
N PHE A 316 -10.63 32.26 25.72
CA PHE A 316 -9.44 32.92 25.23
C PHE A 316 -9.77 33.74 23.98
N ILE A 317 -9.21 34.94 23.88
CA ILE A 317 -9.32 35.81 22.70
C ILE A 317 -7.94 36.35 22.32
N HIS A 318 -7.82 36.90 21.11
CA HIS A 318 -6.56 37.38 20.57
C HIS A 318 -5.83 38.39 21.48
N GLY A 319 -4.50 38.40 21.40
CA GLY A 319 -3.64 39.32 22.14
C GLY A 319 -2.25 38.75 22.32
N ASP A 320 -1.23 39.61 22.28
CA ASP A 320 0.17 39.21 22.43
C ASP A 320 0.74 39.60 23.82
N ALA A 321 -0.11 40.15 24.71
CA ALA A 321 0.28 40.55 26.04
C ALA A 321 0.41 39.33 26.97
N GLU A 322 1.50 39.30 27.73
CA GLU A 322 1.65 38.37 28.86
C GLU A 322 0.68 38.77 29.98
N ASP A 323 -0.21 37.86 30.34
CA ASP A 323 -1.24 38.05 31.36
C ASP A 323 -1.38 36.82 32.26
N ASN A 324 -2.21 36.94 33.30
CA ASN A 324 -2.42 35.89 34.29
C ASN A 324 -2.90 34.58 33.63
N LEU A 325 -3.71 34.66 32.57
CA LEU A 325 -4.18 33.47 31.87
C LEU A 325 -3.09 32.86 30.99
N SER A 326 -2.29 33.65 30.28
CA SER A 326 -1.18 33.11 29.49
C SER A 326 -0.16 32.38 30.37
N GLN A 327 0.17 32.94 31.55
CA GLN A 327 1.04 32.30 32.53
C GLN A 327 0.44 31.00 33.09
N LEU A 328 -0.87 30.97 33.35
CA LEU A 328 -1.56 29.75 33.81
C LEU A 328 -1.52 28.65 32.73
N LEU A 329 -1.82 29.00 31.47
CA LEU A 329 -1.79 28.05 30.34
C LEU A 329 -0.39 27.49 30.11
N GLU A 330 0.64 28.34 30.21
CA GLU A 330 2.05 27.92 30.10
C GLU A 330 2.42 26.90 31.19
N ARG A 331 2.07 27.18 32.46
CA ARG A 331 2.32 26.22 33.57
C ARG A 331 1.58 24.90 33.43
N LEU A 332 0.42 24.92 32.78
CA LEU A 332 -0.37 23.73 32.48
C LEU A 332 0.04 23.05 31.18
N GLU A 333 1.06 23.56 30.49
CA GLU A 333 1.51 23.05 29.18
C GLU A 333 0.35 22.97 28.19
N ILE A 334 -0.47 24.03 28.14
CA ILE A 334 -1.57 24.19 27.18
C ILE A 334 -1.13 25.22 26.14
N GLU A 335 -0.92 24.74 24.92
CA GLU A 335 -0.35 25.55 23.86
C GLU A 335 -1.42 26.15 22.94
N TYR A 336 -1.14 27.35 22.47
CA TYR A 336 -1.92 28.04 21.44
C TYR A 336 -0.98 28.80 20.50
N ALA A 337 -1.43 29.06 19.28
CA ALA A 337 -0.64 29.76 18.28
C ALA A 337 -1.47 30.83 17.58
N ARG A 338 -0.79 31.91 17.20
CA ARG A 338 -1.33 32.88 16.24
C ARG A 338 -1.12 32.36 14.82
N ASN A 339 -2.09 32.60 13.96
CA ASN A 339 -2.06 32.28 12.53
C ASN A 339 -2.41 33.52 11.70
N ASP A 340 -2.08 33.48 10.41
CA ASP A 340 -2.30 34.61 9.49
C ASP A 340 -3.71 34.63 8.89
N ILE A 341 -4.60 33.73 9.32
CA ILE A 341 -5.93 33.54 8.74
C ILE A 341 -6.98 34.13 9.68
N TRP A 342 -7.55 35.26 9.29
CA TRP A 342 -8.65 35.84 10.04
C TRP A 342 -9.93 35.01 9.87
N THR A 343 -10.67 34.79 10.96
CA THR A 343 -11.88 33.98 10.94
C THR A 343 -12.95 34.58 11.81
N HIS A 344 -14.13 34.75 11.19
CA HIS A 344 -15.30 35.26 11.85
C HIS A 344 -15.75 34.35 12.99
N GLU A 345 -16.33 34.98 14.00
CA GLU A 345 -17.11 34.30 15.02
C GLU A 345 -18.28 33.53 14.40
N GLN A 346 -18.54 32.34 14.94
CA GLN A 346 -19.55 31.43 14.41
C GLN A 346 -19.93 30.36 15.44
N ASP A 347 -21.07 29.71 15.20
CA ASP A 347 -21.43 28.48 15.88
C ASP A 347 -20.84 27.27 15.15
N ILE A 348 -20.23 26.35 15.89
CA ILE A 348 -19.79 25.03 15.37
C ILE A 348 -20.75 23.93 15.80
N ASP A 349 -20.98 22.93 14.95
CA ASP A 349 -21.80 21.75 15.26
C ASP A 349 -20.98 20.71 16.03
N LEU A 350 -21.19 20.62 17.35
CA LEU A 350 -20.48 19.70 18.23
C LEU A 350 -20.86 18.23 17.99
N GLN A 351 -22.10 17.93 17.56
CA GLN A 351 -22.55 16.55 17.39
C GLN A 351 -21.83 15.88 16.22
N SER A 352 -21.64 16.64 15.13
CA SER A 352 -20.82 16.17 13.99
C SER A 352 -19.35 15.91 14.35
N MET A 353 -18.83 16.55 15.40
CA MET A 353 -17.42 16.44 15.81
C MET A 353 -17.13 15.21 16.67
N ILE A 354 -18.14 14.58 17.29
CA ILE A 354 -17.96 13.43 18.20
C ILE A 354 -17.22 12.29 17.49
N THR A 355 -17.66 11.92 16.28
CA THR A 355 -17.10 10.79 15.51
C THR A 355 -16.05 11.21 14.48
N ASN A 356 -15.72 12.50 14.39
CA ASN A 356 -14.78 13.01 13.40
C ASN A 356 -13.34 12.54 13.68
N LEU A 357 -12.79 11.75 12.75
CA LEU A 357 -11.46 11.15 12.87
C LEU A 357 -10.32 12.16 12.69
N ARG A 358 -10.53 13.27 11.96
CA ARG A 358 -9.52 14.33 11.77
C ARG A 358 -9.09 15.00 13.08
N LEU A 359 -9.90 14.85 14.12
CA LEU A 359 -9.65 15.40 15.45
C LEU A 359 -8.91 14.41 16.35
N ILE A 360 -8.58 13.22 15.86
CA ILE A 360 -7.88 12.17 16.59
C ILE A 360 -6.48 12.03 15.98
N PRO A 361 -5.41 11.99 16.79
CA PRO A 361 -4.06 11.74 16.28
C PRO A 361 -4.00 10.45 15.44
N LEU A 362 -3.31 10.50 14.31
CA LEU A 362 -3.20 9.37 13.38
C LEU A 362 -2.60 8.14 14.07
N GLU A 363 -1.54 8.32 14.85
CA GLU A 363 -0.88 7.26 15.62
C GLU A 363 -1.88 6.51 16.51
N TYR A 364 -2.72 7.24 17.25
CA TYR A 364 -3.77 6.63 18.06
C TYR A 364 -4.78 5.82 17.24
N VAL A 365 -5.26 6.38 16.11
CA VAL A 365 -6.23 5.68 15.24
C VAL A 365 -5.63 4.40 14.67
N LEU A 366 -4.39 4.48 14.16
CA LEU A 366 -3.68 3.31 13.64
C LEU A 366 -3.44 2.28 14.73
N HIS A 367 -3.01 2.71 15.93
CA HIS A 367 -2.75 1.77 17.03
C HIS A 367 -4.02 1.02 17.41
N GLN A 368 -5.17 1.70 17.50
CA GLN A 368 -6.45 1.02 17.73
C GLN A 368 -6.76 -0.01 16.64
N ILE A 369 -6.67 0.40 15.39
CA ILE A 369 -6.95 -0.44 14.22
C ILE A 369 -6.01 -1.65 14.17
N VAL A 370 -4.72 -1.46 14.44
CA VAL A 370 -3.71 -2.52 14.44
C VAL A 370 -3.82 -3.42 15.67
N SER A 371 -4.32 -2.91 16.80
CA SER A 371 -4.48 -3.69 18.04
C SER A 371 -5.66 -4.65 18.04
N SER A 372 -6.61 -4.53 17.11
CA SER A 372 -7.78 -5.41 17.00
C SER A 372 -7.97 -5.88 15.57
N TRP A 373 -7.82 -7.18 15.32
CA TRP A 373 -8.12 -7.76 13.99
C TRP A 373 -9.54 -7.44 13.53
N THR A 374 -10.52 -7.57 14.43
CA THR A 374 -11.93 -7.26 14.16
C THR A 374 -12.08 -5.82 13.68
N LEU A 375 -11.42 -4.85 14.32
CA LEU A 375 -11.44 -3.46 13.88
C LEU A 375 -10.70 -3.28 12.54
N PHE A 376 -9.54 -3.91 12.38
CA PHE A 376 -8.72 -3.89 11.17
C PHE A 376 -9.49 -4.36 9.92
N ARG A 377 -10.32 -5.39 10.07
CA ARG A 377 -11.09 -5.96 8.96
C ARG A 377 -12.50 -5.36 8.78
N THR A 378 -12.99 -4.53 9.70
CA THR A 378 -14.35 -3.97 9.60
C THR A 378 -14.36 -2.46 9.39
N LYS A 379 -13.35 -1.75 9.90
CA LYS A 379 -13.25 -0.29 9.78
C LYS A 379 -12.28 0.06 8.66
N ARG A 380 -12.82 0.59 7.56
CA ARG A 380 -12.03 1.13 6.47
C ARG A 380 -11.22 2.33 6.94
N LEU A 381 -9.93 2.34 6.64
CA LEU A 381 -9.09 3.51 6.82
C LEU A 381 -9.29 4.48 5.65
N GLU A 382 -9.75 5.68 5.97
CA GLU A 382 -9.83 6.78 5.02
C GLU A 382 -8.56 7.62 5.11
N ASP A 383 -8.00 8.04 3.98
CA ASP A 383 -6.81 8.88 3.96
C ASP A 383 -7.18 10.35 4.23
N GLN A 384 -7.32 10.69 5.51
CA GLN A 384 -7.72 12.02 5.97
C GLN A 384 -6.56 12.86 6.52
N TRP A 385 -5.35 12.30 6.58
CA TRP A 385 -4.18 12.92 7.23
C TRP A 385 -3.14 13.38 6.20
N SER A 386 -2.37 14.41 6.55
CA SER A 386 -1.29 14.90 5.70
C SER A 386 -0.10 13.94 5.69
N TRP A 387 0.78 14.08 4.69
CA TRP A 387 2.03 13.33 4.65
C TRP A 387 2.95 13.62 5.85
N ASP A 388 2.86 14.80 6.46
CA ASP A 388 3.64 15.13 7.64
C ASP A 388 3.19 14.34 8.86
N GLU A 389 1.87 14.11 9.02
CA GLU A 389 1.35 13.19 10.04
C GLU A 389 1.82 11.76 9.80
N TRP A 390 1.75 11.28 8.55
CA TRP A 390 2.22 9.94 8.19
C TRP A 390 3.73 9.75 8.45
N ARG A 391 4.54 10.80 8.29
CA ARG A 391 6.00 10.77 8.49
C ARG A 391 6.44 10.74 9.96
N LYS A 392 5.54 10.97 10.91
CA LYS A 392 5.89 10.98 12.34
C LYS A 392 6.49 9.64 12.78
N PRO A 393 7.59 9.62 13.55
CA PRO A 393 8.24 8.38 13.99
C PRO A 393 7.30 7.41 14.70
N GLU A 394 6.42 7.91 15.56
CA GLU A 394 5.43 7.12 16.28
C GLU A 394 4.39 6.47 15.36
N VAL A 395 4.02 7.14 14.25
CA VAL A 395 3.15 6.54 13.22
C VAL A 395 3.88 5.41 12.49
N GLN A 396 5.15 5.62 12.11
CA GLN A 396 5.95 4.59 11.45
C GLN A 396 6.18 3.36 12.34
N GLN A 397 6.32 3.55 13.66
CA GLN A 397 6.38 2.43 14.62
C GLN A 397 5.10 1.60 14.63
N VAL A 398 3.93 2.23 14.56
CA VAL A 398 2.65 1.50 14.48
C VAL A 398 2.51 0.75 13.16
N ILE A 399 3.00 1.31 12.05
CA ILE A 399 3.04 0.60 10.75
C ILE A 399 3.92 -0.64 10.86
N GLN A 400 5.06 -0.56 11.54
CA GLN A 400 5.93 -1.71 11.76
C GLN A 400 5.25 -2.79 12.64
N LEU A 401 4.52 -2.40 13.69
CA LEU A 401 3.69 -3.33 14.46
C LEU A 401 2.63 -4.03 13.58
N MET A 402 1.99 -3.29 12.66
CA MET A 402 1.04 -3.87 11.70
C MET A 402 1.70 -4.93 10.82
N VAL A 403 2.90 -4.64 10.32
CA VAL A 403 3.68 -5.59 9.50
C VAL A 403 4.00 -6.84 10.30
N GLU A 404 4.60 -6.70 11.49
CA GLU A 404 4.98 -7.83 12.34
C GLU A 404 3.79 -8.74 12.66
N ARG A 405 2.62 -8.13 12.84
CA ARG A 405 1.41 -8.83 13.22
C ARG A 405 0.67 -9.49 12.06
N PHE A 406 0.52 -8.79 10.94
CA PHE A 406 -0.38 -9.21 9.86
C PHE A 406 0.32 -9.67 8.59
N ASP A 407 1.60 -9.31 8.36
CA ASP A 407 2.31 -9.63 7.12
C ASP A 407 2.27 -11.13 6.77
N PRO A 408 2.54 -12.09 7.70
CA PRO A 408 2.51 -13.52 7.35
C PRO A 408 1.17 -13.97 6.73
N PHE A 409 0.05 -13.53 7.30
CA PHE A 409 -1.28 -13.83 6.78
C PHE A 409 -1.57 -13.05 5.49
N MET A 410 -1.22 -11.75 5.43
CA MET A 410 -1.42 -10.92 4.24
C MET A 410 -0.66 -11.44 3.03
N ARG A 411 0.56 -11.97 3.20
CA ARG A 411 1.31 -12.63 2.13
C ARG A 411 0.65 -13.92 1.67
N HIS A 412 0.06 -14.67 2.59
CA HIS A 412 -0.64 -15.91 2.28
C HIS A 412 -1.85 -15.68 1.38
N ILE A 413 -2.65 -14.64 1.66
CA ILE A 413 -3.87 -14.31 0.90
C ILE A 413 -3.65 -13.24 -0.18
N ALA A 414 -2.40 -12.90 -0.49
CA ALA A 414 -2.06 -11.79 -1.37
C ALA A 414 -2.64 -12.00 -2.79
N PRO A 415 -3.29 -10.98 -3.39
CA PRO A 415 -3.74 -11.06 -4.77
C PRO A 415 -2.55 -11.13 -5.74
N CYS A 416 -2.60 -12.09 -6.66
CA CYS A 416 -1.78 -12.10 -7.88
C CYS A 416 -2.55 -12.75 -9.04
N HIS A 417 -2.05 -12.64 -10.27
CA HIS A 417 -2.74 -13.16 -11.45
C HIS A 417 -2.92 -14.70 -11.45
N ILE A 418 -1.98 -15.46 -10.87
CA ILE A 418 -2.06 -16.93 -10.71
C ILE A 418 -2.94 -17.34 -9.52
N CYS A 419 -3.10 -16.47 -8.52
CA CYS A 419 -3.94 -16.70 -7.35
C CYS A 419 -4.78 -15.46 -7.09
N PRO A 420 -5.84 -15.24 -7.91
CA PRO A 420 -6.73 -14.10 -7.72
C PRO A 420 -7.37 -14.15 -6.33
N TYR A 421 -7.31 -13.05 -5.59
CA TYR A 421 -8.00 -12.91 -4.33
C TYR A 421 -9.49 -12.68 -4.59
N ARG A 422 -10.34 -13.59 -4.11
CA ARG A 422 -11.79 -13.39 -4.12
C ARG A 422 -12.19 -12.65 -2.87
N LYS A 423 -13.04 -11.64 -3.02
CA LYS A 423 -13.46 -10.83 -1.87
C LYS A 423 -14.16 -11.70 -0.83
N ASP A 424 -13.71 -11.54 0.40
CA ASP A 424 -14.27 -12.21 1.56
C ASP A 424 -14.55 -11.15 2.65
N PRO A 425 -15.77 -11.05 3.20
CA PRO A 425 -16.12 -10.07 4.24
C PRO A 425 -15.27 -10.12 5.52
N HIS A 426 -14.51 -11.20 5.73
CA HIS A 426 -13.59 -11.34 6.85
C HIS A 426 -12.18 -10.83 6.53
N THR A 427 -11.84 -10.54 5.27
CA THR A 427 -10.47 -10.16 4.88
C THR A 427 -10.37 -9.01 3.89
N ASP A 428 -11.42 -8.66 3.15
CA ASP A 428 -11.33 -7.69 2.03
C ASP A 428 -10.87 -6.29 2.47
N THR A 429 -11.49 -5.77 3.52
CA THR A 429 -11.18 -4.49 4.14
C THR A 429 -9.81 -4.54 4.80
N ALA A 430 -9.42 -5.69 5.37
CA ALA A 430 -8.10 -5.88 5.96
C ALA A 430 -6.99 -5.83 4.90
N VAL A 431 -7.18 -6.50 3.76
CA VAL A 431 -6.24 -6.47 2.62
C VAL A 431 -6.13 -5.05 2.06
N TYR A 432 -7.25 -4.33 1.91
CA TYR A 432 -7.25 -2.93 1.49
C TYR A 432 -6.51 -2.03 2.49
N ASN A 433 -6.86 -2.11 3.78
CA ASN A 433 -6.24 -1.32 4.84
C ASN A 433 -4.73 -1.56 4.89
N TYR A 434 -4.31 -2.84 4.84
CA TYR A 434 -2.90 -3.22 4.79
C TYR A 434 -2.20 -2.59 3.58
N ASN A 435 -2.82 -2.68 2.39
CA ASN A 435 -2.28 -2.07 1.17
C ASN A 435 -2.09 -0.55 1.32
N VAL A 436 -3.11 0.21 1.74
CA VAL A 436 -3.00 1.68 1.79
C VAL A 436 -2.06 2.16 2.89
N ILE A 437 -1.97 1.45 4.02
CA ILE A 437 -1.03 1.79 5.10
C ILE A 437 0.41 1.55 4.66
N LEU A 438 0.71 0.44 3.95
CA LEU A 438 2.06 0.18 3.44
C LEU A 438 2.54 1.27 2.47
N LEU A 439 1.64 1.92 1.72
CA LEU A 439 1.98 3.03 0.81
C LEU A 439 2.47 4.30 1.54
N ARG A 440 2.38 4.33 2.87
CA ARG A 440 2.75 5.47 3.72
C ARG A 440 4.03 5.24 4.52
N GLN A 441 4.75 4.15 4.24
CA GLN A 441 6.05 3.86 4.85
C GLN A 441 7.13 4.86 4.39
N THR A 442 8.08 5.12 5.28
CA THR A 442 9.23 5.98 5.03
C THR A 442 10.51 5.33 5.57
N GLY A 443 11.67 5.87 5.20
CA GLY A 443 12.98 5.33 5.60
C GLY A 443 13.79 4.76 4.44
N GLU A 444 14.93 4.14 4.77
CA GLU A 444 15.86 3.54 3.80
C GLU A 444 15.33 2.23 3.20
N THR A 445 14.50 1.53 3.95
CA THR A 445 13.83 0.29 3.54
C THR A 445 12.40 0.28 4.05
N CYS A 446 11.54 -0.51 3.41
CA CYS A 446 10.17 -0.70 3.83
C CYS A 446 9.62 -2.06 3.39
N THR A 447 8.51 -2.47 3.98
CA THR A 447 7.82 -3.71 3.62
C THR A 447 7.19 -3.57 2.24
N THR A 448 7.58 -4.43 1.30
CA THR A 448 7.02 -4.46 -0.06
C THR A 448 5.54 -4.85 -0.04
N LEU A 449 4.74 -4.33 -0.99
CA LEU A 449 3.35 -4.79 -1.11
C LEU A 449 3.27 -6.29 -1.37
N PRO A 450 2.23 -6.95 -0.85
CA PRO A 450 2.03 -8.34 -1.18
C PRO A 450 1.72 -8.62 -2.65
N GLY A 451 2.20 -9.76 -3.16
CA GLY A 451 1.90 -10.21 -4.53
C GLY A 451 2.63 -9.48 -5.66
N LEU A 452 3.57 -8.57 -5.38
CA LEU A 452 4.26 -7.75 -6.40
C LEU A 452 5.06 -8.53 -7.43
N TYR A 453 5.62 -9.69 -7.05
CA TYR A 453 6.67 -10.33 -7.82
C TYR A 453 6.18 -10.90 -9.17
N TYR A 454 4.86 -11.11 -9.32
CA TYR A 454 4.28 -11.54 -10.60
C TYR A 454 3.77 -10.41 -11.49
N ASN A 455 3.56 -9.22 -10.93
CA ASN A 455 3.27 -7.99 -11.69
C ASN A 455 4.55 -7.16 -11.90
N SER A 456 5.67 -7.86 -11.97
CA SER A 456 7.01 -7.54 -11.45
C SER A 456 7.51 -6.11 -11.60
N LEU A 457 7.04 -5.19 -10.75
CA LEU A 457 7.60 -3.82 -10.60
C LEU A 457 9.01 -3.78 -9.98
N ASP A 458 9.67 -4.92 -9.80
CA ASP A 458 10.99 -5.04 -9.16
C ASP A 458 12.14 -4.76 -10.13
N VAL A 459 13.35 -4.68 -9.58
CA VAL A 459 14.60 -4.47 -10.31
C VAL A 459 15.49 -5.69 -10.18
N ALA A 460 16.05 -6.15 -11.29
CA ALA A 460 16.92 -7.32 -11.35
C ALA A 460 18.09 -7.20 -10.35
N PRO A 461 18.46 -8.29 -9.64
CA PRO A 461 19.52 -8.26 -8.63
C PRO A 461 20.89 -7.80 -9.12
N THR A 462 21.14 -7.88 -10.43
CA THR A 462 22.40 -7.46 -11.07
C THR A 462 22.52 -5.95 -11.26
N MET A 463 21.42 -5.21 -11.17
CA MET A 463 21.44 -3.76 -11.31
C MET A 463 21.87 -3.09 -10.00
N LYS A 464 22.59 -1.96 -10.13
CA LYS A 464 23.06 -1.17 -8.99
C LYS A 464 22.29 0.15 -8.89
N PRO A 465 21.99 0.61 -7.66
CA PRO A 465 21.42 1.95 -7.49
C PRO A 465 22.42 3.02 -7.94
N THR A 466 21.90 4.18 -8.32
CA THR A 466 22.65 5.30 -8.84
C THR A 466 22.01 6.63 -8.44
N SER A 467 22.61 7.74 -8.88
CA SER A 467 22.04 9.08 -8.78
C SER A 467 21.71 9.62 -10.16
N ILE A 468 20.54 10.22 -10.29
CA ILE A 468 20.02 10.77 -11.55
C ILE A 468 19.66 12.23 -11.29
N THR A 469 20.21 13.13 -12.11
CA THR A 469 19.79 14.54 -12.13
C THR A 469 18.99 14.77 -13.41
N THR A 470 17.78 15.31 -13.26
CA THR A 470 16.91 15.67 -14.39
C THR A 470 16.44 17.10 -14.27
N SER A 471 16.33 17.78 -15.41
CA SER A 471 15.75 19.12 -15.52
C SER A 471 14.48 19.03 -16.34
N ILE A 472 13.37 19.51 -15.78
CA ILE A 472 12.04 19.45 -16.37
C ILE A 472 11.49 20.87 -16.48
N HIS A 473 11.03 21.21 -17.70
CA HIS A 473 10.17 22.35 -17.95
C HIS A 473 8.74 21.84 -18.12
N ALA A 474 7.81 22.33 -17.31
CA ALA A 474 6.40 21.99 -17.35
C ALA A 474 5.62 23.08 -18.11
N PRO A 475 5.46 23.00 -19.45
CA PRO A 475 4.71 24.01 -20.20
C PRO A 475 3.19 23.97 -19.92
N PHE A 476 2.70 22.86 -19.36
CA PHE A 476 1.31 22.63 -18.98
C PHE A 476 1.25 21.91 -17.62
N HIS A 477 0.08 21.89 -16.99
CA HIS A 477 -0.13 21.07 -15.80
C HIS A 477 -0.23 19.58 -16.19
N SER A 478 0.54 18.71 -15.53
CA SER A 478 0.48 17.25 -15.74
C SER A 478 0.96 16.48 -14.52
N SER A 479 0.48 15.25 -14.39
CA SER A 479 0.90 14.27 -13.37
C SER A 479 2.03 13.32 -13.82
N PHE A 480 2.49 13.44 -15.07
CA PHE A 480 3.33 12.42 -15.71
C PHE A 480 4.59 12.98 -16.37
N PHE A 481 5.19 14.05 -15.85
CA PHE A 481 6.50 14.49 -16.35
C PHE A 481 7.55 13.41 -16.04
N PRO A 482 8.10 12.72 -17.04
CA PRO A 482 8.95 11.56 -16.79
C PRO A 482 10.30 12.01 -16.27
N THR A 483 10.80 11.28 -15.28
CA THR A 483 12.24 11.21 -15.04
C THR A 483 12.81 9.99 -15.77
N THR A 484 14.12 9.78 -15.70
CA THR A 484 14.74 8.51 -16.13
C THR A 484 15.00 7.57 -14.95
N ALA A 485 14.39 7.85 -13.80
CA ALA A 485 14.63 7.18 -12.53
C ALA A 485 13.49 6.22 -12.19
N TYR A 486 13.87 5.12 -11.53
CA TYR A 486 13.00 4.02 -11.15
C TYR A 486 13.21 3.73 -9.67
N ALA A 487 12.11 3.68 -8.91
CA ALA A 487 12.11 3.28 -7.52
C ALA A 487 12.04 1.74 -7.43
N LYS A 488 12.96 1.13 -6.68
CA LYS A 488 12.89 -0.31 -6.41
C LYS A 488 11.90 -0.57 -5.26
N PRO A 489 11.00 -1.56 -5.38
CA PRO A 489 10.09 -1.92 -4.29
C PRO A 489 10.85 -2.23 -3.00
N GLY A 490 10.40 -1.65 -1.88
CA GLY A 490 10.98 -1.90 -0.55
C GLY A 490 12.31 -1.20 -0.26
N GLN A 491 12.85 -0.44 -1.21
CA GLN A 491 14.06 0.37 -1.05
C GLN A 491 13.73 1.85 -1.15
N GLY A 492 14.17 2.61 -0.15
CA GLY A 492 13.97 4.05 -0.05
C GLY A 492 14.88 4.83 -0.98
N PHE A 493 14.36 5.89 -1.58
CA PHE A 493 15.14 6.85 -2.36
C PHE A 493 14.94 8.26 -1.80
N SER A 494 15.91 9.13 -2.06
CA SER A 494 15.87 10.53 -1.63
C SER A 494 15.93 11.47 -2.83
N TRP A 495 15.51 12.70 -2.61
CA TRP A 495 15.62 13.77 -3.59
C TRP A 495 16.17 15.06 -2.99
N THR A 496 16.80 15.85 -3.84
CA THR A 496 17.22 17.22 -3.58
C THR A 496 16.85 18.08 -4.77
N ILE A 497 16.11 19.17 -4.54
CA ILE A 497 15.86 20.20 -5.55
C ILE A 497 17.09 21.08 -5.66
N LEU A 498 17.73 21.07 -6.81
CA LEU A 498 18.91 21.88 -7.09
C LEU A 498 18.50 23.28 -7.55
N GLU A 499 17.49 23.36 -8.40
CA GLU A 499 16.95 24.61 -8.94
C GLU A 499 15.44 24.50 -9.08
N THR A 500 14.70 25.57 -8.77
CA THR A 500 13.27 25.66 -9.05
C THR A 500 12.84 27.11 -9.25
N SER A 501 11.91 27.30 -10.18
CA SER A 501 11.20 28.57 -10.37
C SER A 501 10.13 28.83 -9.32
N HIS A 502 9.71 27.81 -8.57
CA HIS A 502 8.60 27.87 -7.60
C HIS A 502 9.00 27.21 -6.27
N PRO A 503 9.68 27.95 -5.37
CA PRO A 503 10.30 27.39 -4.16
C PRO A 503 9.34 27.03 -3.03
N ASN A 504 8.04 27.35 -3.15
CA ASN A 504 7.03 26.98 -2.16
C ASN A 504 6.46 25.56 -2.38
N PHE A 505 6.81 24.90 -3.49
CA PHE A 505 6.36 23.55 -3.85
C PHE A 505 4.83 23.34 -3.85
N HIS A 506 4.04 24.41 -3.91
CA HIS A 506 2.59 24.32 -3.95
C HIS A 506 2.15 23.55 -5.21
N ASP A 507 1.23 22.60 -5.05
CA ASP A 507 0.74 21.69 -6.10
C ASP A 507 1.82 20.88 -6.85
N GLN A 508 3.00 20.68 -6.24
CA GLN A 508 4.08 19.87 -6.82
C GLN A 508 4.22 18.55 -6.05
N PHE A 509 4.28 17.43 -6.77
CA PHE A 509 4.34 16.10 -6.17
C PHE A 509 5.33 15.18 -6.89
N ILE A 510 5.90 14.24 -6.15
CA ILE A 510 6.55 13.05 -6.71
C ILE A 510 5.49 11.96 -6.82
N ARG A 511 5.42 11.34 -8.00
CA ARG A 511 4.61 10.16 -8.27
C ARG A 511 5.55 8.98 -8.52
N VAL A 512 5.29 7.87 -7.85
CA VAL A 512 5.91 6.57 -8.16
C VAL A 512 4.88 5.71 -8.84
N ASN A 513 5.26 5.18 -10.00
CA ASN A 513 4.46 4.34 -10.88
C ASN A 513 3.46 5.10 -11.77
N CYS A 514 3.10 4.49 -12.91
CA CYS A 514 2.33 5.14 -13.97
C CYS A 514 0.82 4.94 -13.87
N GLN A 515 0.37 3.91 -13.15
CA GLN A 515 -1.05 3.59 -12.98
C GLN A 515 -1.75 4.62 -12.07
N THR A 516 -3.06 4.78 -12.26
CA THR A 516 -3.94 5.52 -11.33
C THR A 516 -5.14 4.71 -10.86
N ASP A 517 -5.40 3.55 -11.47
CA ASP A 517 -6.59 2.78 -11.20
C ASP A 517 -6.55 2.13 -9.81
N GLY A 518 -7.53 2.54 -8.99
CA GLY A 518 -7.99 1.73 -7.88
C GLY A 518 -8.89 0.61 -8.41
N ILE A 519 -8.52 -0.65 -8.16
CA ILE A 519 -9.29 -1.82 -8.62
C ILE A 519 -10.17 -2.40 -7.52
N GLU A 520 -10.36 -1.67 -6.43
CA GLU A 520 -11.02 -2.16 -5.24
C GLU A 520 -12.42 -2.70 -5.54
N HIS A 521 -13.18 -2.11 -6.47
CA HIS A 521 -14.53 -2.55 -6.84
C HIS A 521 -14.58 -3.93 -7.52
N HIS A 522 -13.47 -4.43 -8.06
CA HIS A 522 -13.44 -5.74 -8.69
C HIS A 522 -13.58 -6.89 -7.68
N ASP A 523 -14.11 -8.01 -8.18
CA ASP A 523 -13.99 -9.32 -7.57
C ASP A 523 -13.83 -10.35 -8.70
N PRO A 524 -12.69 -11.04 -8.82
CA PRO A 524 -11.53 -11.06 -7.90
C PRO A 524 -10.53 -9.91 -8.13
N TRP A 525 -9.58 -9.75 -7.20
CA TRP A 525 -8.36 -8.94 -7.33
C TRP A 525 -7.18 -9.77 -7.84
N LEU A 526 -6.55 -9.34 -8.93
CA LEU A 526 -5.36 -9.91 -9.56
C LEU A 526 -4.06 -9.22 -9.10
N ARG A 527 -4.18 -8.11 -8.38
CA ARG A 527 -3.10 -7.39 -7.71
C ARG A 527 -3.64 -6.67 -6.48
N THR A 528 -2.78 -6.06 -5.68
CA THR A 528 -3.23 -5.18 -4.59
C THR A 528 -4.02 -4.00 -5.14
N PRO A 529 -5.06 -3.52 -4.42
CA PRO A 529 -5.97 -2.50 -4.93
C PRO A 529 -5.32 -1.23 -5.47
N VAL A 530 -4.25 -0.76 -4.81
CA VAL A 530 -3.54 0.48 -5.11
C VAL A 530 -2.04 0.21 -5.23
N VAL A 531 -1.45 0.59 -6.37
CA VAL A 531 -0.04 0.38 -6.72
C VAL A 531 0.67 1.68 -7.15
N THR A 532 0.25 2.79 -6.57
CA THR A 532 0.78 4.12 -6.88
C THR A 532 0.95 4.92 -5.60
N THR A 533 2.08 5.61 -5.46
CA THR A 533 2.31 6.58 -4.38
C THR A 533 2.45 7.97 -4.97
N VAL A 534 1.71 8.93 -4.43
CA VAL A 534 1.85 10.36 -4.74
C VAL A 534 2.14 11.10 -3.44
N MET A 535 3.22 11.88 -3.42
CA MET A 535 3.68 12.61 -2.22
C MET A 535 4.06 14.05 -2.56
N PRO A 536 3.76 15.03 -1.68
CA PRO A 536 4.17 16.42 -1.86
C PRO A 536 5.68 16.53 -2.00
N LEU A 537 6.10 17.38 -2.93
CA LEU A 537 7.48 17.72 -3.14
C LEU A 537 7.94 18.74 -2.09
N SER A 538 9.21 18.66 -1.73
CA SER A 538 9.90 19.57 -0.82
C SER A 538 11.32 19.78 -1.32
N ALA A 539 12.04 20.79 -0.79
CA ALA A 539 13.42 21.07 -1.19
C ALA A 539 14.34 19.84 -1.05
N GLN A 540 14.13 19.05 0.00
CA GLN A 540 14.75 17.76 0.23
C GLN A 540 13.71 16.81 0.81
N GLY A 541 13.83 15.52 0.51
CA GLY A 541 12.99 14.50 1.14
C GLY A 541 13.42 13.08 0.80
N GLN A 542 12.73 12.13 1.42
CA GLN A 542 12.96 10.70 1.28
C GLN A 542 11.64 9.96 1.38
N VAL A 543 11.55 8.83 0.66
CA VAL A 543 10.40 7.93 0.70
C VAL A 543 10.83 6.51 0.39
N CYS A 544 10.08 5.53 0.87
CA CYS A 544 10.19 4.16 0.40
C CYS A 544 8.90 3.76 -0.32
N SER A 545 9.03 3.31 -1.56
CA SER A 545 7.86 2.79 -2.29
C SER A 545 7.76 1.29 -2.05
N PRO A 546 6.66 0.79 -1.48
CA PRO A 546 6.49 -0.64 -1.27
C PRO A 546 6.24 -1.38 -2.59
N HIS A 547 5.84 -0.68 -3.66
CA HIS A 547 5.52 -1.26 -4.97
C HIS A 547 6.54 -0.95 -6.07
N GLY A 548 7.36 0.09 -5.94
CA GLY A 548 8.32 0.50 -6.97
C GLY A 548 7.68 1.03 -8.25
N GLY A 549 8.51 1.34 -9.25
CA GLY A 549 8.06 1.85 -10.55
C GLY A 549 8.81 3.09 -11.02
N PRO A 550 8.54 3.56 -12.26
CA PRO A 550 9.09 4.81 -12.78
C PRO A 550 8.67 6.00 -11.93
N ILE A 551 9.58 6.95 -11.76
CA ILE A 551 9.35 8.17 -10.99
C ILE A 551 8.94 9.29 -11.96
N PHE A 552 7.81 9.93 -11.66
CA PHE A 552 7.31 11.10 -12.38
C PHE A 552 7.24 12.31 -11.44
N LEU A 553 7.31 13.50 -12.02
CA LEU A 553 6.90 14.71 -11.34
C LEU A 553 5.48 15.08 -11.78
N GLN A 554 4.66 15.46 -10.81
CA GLN A 554 3.41 16.17 -11.03
C GLN A 554 3.66 17.64 -10.77
N LEU A 555 3.53 18.47 -11.81
CA LEU A 555 3.90 19.88 -11.78
C LEU A 555 2.78 20.73 -12.38
N PRO A 556 2.52 21.93 -11.83
CA PRO A 556 1.71 22.94 -12.48
C PRO A 556 2.44 23.54 -13.69
N ALA A 557 1.67 24.17 -14.58
CA ALA A 557 2.21 24.86 -15.74
C ALA A 557 3.17 25.99 -15.33
N GLY A 558 4.24 26.18 -16.10
CA GLY A 558 5.25 27.22 -15.89
C GLY A 558 6.38 26.83 -14.93
N VAL A 559 6.34 25.65 -14.30
CA VAL A 559 7.40 25.22 -13.40
C VAL A 559 8.62 24.72 -14.19
N ASN A 560 9.75 25.35 -13.92
CA ASN A 560 11.09 24.82 -14.19
C ASN A 560 11.66 24.24 -12.92
N ILE A 561 12.14 23.00 -12.98
CA ILE A 561 12.73 22.32 -11.83
C ILE A 561 13.90 21.42 -12.25
N THR A 562 14.98 21.47 -11.49
CA THR A 562 16.10 20.53 -11.57
C THR A 562 16.18 19.75 -10.27
N ILE A 563 16.02 18.45 -10.35
CA ILE A 563 15.96 17.52 -9.21
C ILE A 563 17.08 16.49 -9.33
N ARG A 564 17.77 16.24 -8.23
CA ARG A 564 18.66 15.09 -8.05
C ARG A 564 17.94 14.02 -7.26
N LEU A 565 17.88 12.83 -7.81
CA LEU A 565 17.35 11.61 -7.19
C LEU A 565 18.53 10.71 -6.83
N GLU A 566 18.51 10.12 -5.63
CA GLU A 566 19.58 9.28 -5.10
C GLU A 566 19.02 7.95 -4.63
N ASN A 567 19.82 6.87 -4.72
CA ASN A 567 19.39 5.49 -4.47
C ASN A 567 18.27 5.01 -5.41
N VAL A 568 18.28 5.46 -6.67
CA VAL A 568 17.33 5.08 -7.72
C VAL A 568 17.98 4.21 -8.79
N TYR A 569 17.18 3.59 -9.64
CA TYR A 569 17.66 2.80 -10.78
C TYR A 569 17.34 3.51 -12.09
N LYS A 570 18.14 3.28 -13.13
CA LYS A 570 17.84 3.80 -14.45
C LYS A 570 16.90 2.83 -15.17
N HIS A 571 15.87 3.34 -15.83
CA HIS A 571 15.01 2.55 -16.72
C HIS A 571 15.19 2.96 -18.18
N PRO A 572 14.89 2.09 -19.16
CA PRO A 572 14.91 2.47 -20.55
C PRO A 572 13.93 3.63 -20.80
N TYR A 573 14.41 4.64 -21.51
CA TYR A 573 13.67 5.86 -21.81
C TYR A 573 14.07 6.33 -23.20
N VAL A 574 13.08 6.75 -23.99
CA VAL A 574 13.33 7.46 -25.26
C VAL A 574 12.48 8.71 -25.35
N ASP A 575 13.14 9.83 -25.64
CA ASP A 575 12.50 11.06 -26.05
C ASP A 575 12.44 11.11 -27.59
N LEU A 576 11.24 11.03 -28.15
CA LEU A 576 11.03 11.03 -29.60
C LEU A 576 11.34 12.40 -30.24
N ARG A 577 11.54 13.43 -29.42
CA ARG A 577 11.88 14.80 -29.85
C ARG A 577 13.39 15.00 -29.95
N ASP A 578 14.18 14.12 -29.34
CA ASP A 578 15.65 14.15 -29.38
C ASP A 578 16.21 13.02 -30.27
N PRO A 579 16.77 13.35 -31.46
CA PRO A 579 17.43 12.36 -32.31
C PRO A 579 18.51 11.55 -31.60
N LYS A 580 19.26 12.16 -30.66
CA LYS A 580 20.29 11.44 -29.90
C LYS A 580 19.71 10.50 -28.86
N SER A 581 18.52 10.79 -28.35
CA SER A 581 17.79 9.86 -27.48
C SER A 581 17.31 8.66 -28.28
N ILE A 582 16.81 8.87 -29.51
CA ILE A 582 16.37 7.80 -30.40
C ILE A 582 17.55 6.89 -30.79
N GLU A 583 18.68 7.47 -31.19
CA GLU A 583 19.87 6.74 -31.61
C GLU A 583 20.40 5.80 -30.51
N ARG A 584 20.41 6.27 -29.25
CA ARG A 584 20.91 5.51 -28.09
C ARG A 584 19.89 4.54 -27.49
N PHE A 585 18.64 4.58 -27.92
CA PHE A 585 17.56 3.82 -27.27
C PHE A 585 17.78 2.30 -27.28
N PRO A 586 18.24 1.65 -28.37
CA PRO A 586 18.53 0.22 -28.35
C PRO A 586 19.54 -0.17 -27.26
N ASP A 587 20.62 0.61 -27.10
CA ASP A 587 21.64 0.37 -26.08
C ASP A 587 21.10 0.62 -24.66
N GLU A 588 20.25 1.63 -24.48
CA GLU A 588 19.59 1.89 -23.20
C GLU A 588 18.61 0.77 -22.80
N VAL A 589 17.91 0.16 -23.75
CA VAL A 589 17.07 -1.02 -23.49
C VAL A 589 17.91 -2.18 -23.01
N GLU A 590 19.02 -2.50 -23.68
CA GLU A 590 19.89 -3.62 -23.28
C GLU A 590 20.56 -3.37 -21.93
N LYS A 591 21.09 -2.16 -21.70
CA LYS A 591 21.79 -1.81 -20.46
C LYS A 591 20.88 -1.83 -19.24
N ASN A 592 19.61 -1.47 -19.42
CA ASN A 592 18.64 -1.35 -18.33
C ASN A 592 17.51 -2.39 -18.45
N ARG A 593 17.75 -3.53 -19.10
CA ARG A 593 16.75 -4.61 -19.29
C ARG A 593 16.19 -5.21 -18.00
N GLY A 594 16.87 -4.97 -16.88
CA GLY A 594 16.51 -5.51 -15.56
C GLY A 594 15.42 -4.74 -14.83
N VAL A 595 14.86 -3.67 -15.40
CA VAL A 595 13.70 -2.96 -14.85
C VAL A 595 12.43 -3.26 -15.65
N PHE A 596 11.28 -3.20 -14.99
CA PHE A 596 10.01 -3.60 -15.59
C PHE A 596 9.46 -2.64 -16.65
N TRP A 597 9.59 -1.34 -16.41
CA TRP A 597 8.98 -0.32 -17.26
C TRP A 597 10.00 0.35 -18.19
N THR A 598 9.59 0.55 -19.43
CA THR A 598 10.23 1.43 -20.41
C THR A 598 9.28 2.59 -20.71
N LEU A 599 9.82 3.82 -20.77
CA LEU A 599 9.03 4.99 -21.12
C LEU A 599 9.36 5.49 -22.53
N VAL A 600 8.32 5.80 -23.31
CA VAL A 600 8.42 6.47 -24.61
C VAL A 600 7.72 7.82 -24.50
N ASN A 601 8.47 8.90 -24.72
CA ASN A 601 7.98 10.27 -24.54
C ASN A 601 7.94 11.00 -25.88
N GLY A 602 6.73 11.31 -26.35
CA GLY A 602 6.46 12.08 -27.56
C GLY A 602 6.19 13.56 -27.30
N ASP A 603 5.60 14.25 -28.27
CA ASP A 603 5.13 15.63 -28.08
C ASP A 603 3.83 15.69 -27.28
N ASN A 604 2.90 14.78 -27.57
CA ASN A 604 1.55 14.75 -27.04
C ASN A 604 1.17 13.43 -26.38
N LEU A 605 2.03 12.41 -26.42
CA LEU A 605 1.82 11.12 -25.75
C LEU A 605 3.05 10.66 -24.98
N ILE A 606 2.85 10.24 -23.73
CA ILE A 606 3.79 9.41 -22.99
C ILE A 606 3.22 8.01 -22.79
N THR A 607 4.01 6.97 -23.06
CA THR A 607 3.59 5.57 -22.83
C THR A 607 4.53 4.86 -21.89
N ALA A 608 3.97 4.13 -20.92
CA ALA A 608 4.69 3.18 -20.09
C ALA A 608 4.46 1.75 -20.62
N LEU A 609 5.54 1.09 -21.01
CA LEU A 609 5.52 -0.21 -21.66
C LEU A 609 6.34 -1.22 -20.87
N LEU A 610 5.98 -2.50 -20.96
CA LEU A 610 6.82 -3.56 -20.41
C LEU A 610 8.14 -3.62 -21.16
N THR A 611 9.27 -3.50 -20.45
CA THR A 611 10.62 -3.63 -21.02
C THR A 611 10.78 -4.96 -21.75
N GLY A 612 10.16 -6.03 -21.22
CA GLY A 612 10.14 -7.33 -21.87
C GLY A 612 9.50 -7.35 -23.26
N ASP A 613 8.41 -6.60 -23.44
CA ASP A 613 7.78 -6.46 -24.76
C ASP A 613 8.58 -5.54 -25.68
N VAL A 614 9.23 -4.48 -25.17
CA VAL A 614 10.13 -3.64 -25.97
C VAL A 614 11.28 -4.45 -26.57
N ILE A 615 11.89 -5.34 -25.76
CA ILE A 615 12.94 -6.25 -26.23
C ILE A 615 12.39 -7.20 -27.30
N ARG A 616 11.19 -7.76 -27.08
CA ARG A 616 10.55 -8.68 -28.03
C ARG A 616 10.21 -8.02 -29.37
N PHE A 617 9.73 -6.79 -29.36
CA PHE A 617 9.33 -6.06 -30.57
C PHE A 617 10.46 -5.30 -31.25
N ASN A 618 11.66 -5.25 -30.64
CA ASN A 618 12.80 -4.42 -31.02
C ASN A 618 12.55 -2.92 -30.80
N ALA A 619 13.55 -2.24 -30.22
CA ALA A 619 13.54 -0.80 -29.94
C ALA A 619 13.17 0.08 -31.15
N THR A 620 13.58 -0.30 -32.36
CA THR A 620 13.29 0.44 -33.60
C THR A 620 11.80 0.45 -33.92
N SER A 621 11.13 -0.69 -33.77
CA SER A 621 9.68 -0.79 -33.99
C SER A 621 8.92 0.04 -32.96
N VAL A 622 9.37 0.03 -31.70
CA VAL A 622 8.77 0.82 -30.62
C VAL A 622 8.89 2.32 -30.90
N VAL A 623 10.04 2.79 -31.39
CA VAL A 623 10.21 4.20 -31.82
C VAL A 623 9.27 4.55 -32.97
N HIS A 624 9.14 3.67 -33.97
CA HIS A 624 8.24 3.90 -35.09
C HIS A 624 6.77 4.01 -34.64
N SER A 625 6.29 3.06 -33.84
CA SER A 625 4.93 3.06 -33.31
C SER A 625 4.68 4.22 -32.36
N GLY A 626 5.64 4.58 -31.51
CA GLY A 626 5.55 5.75 -30.64
C GLY A 626 5.32 7.04 -31.43
N LYS A 627 6.09 7.24 -32.52
CA LYS A 627 5.90 8.36 -33.44
C LYS A 627 4.52 8.33 -34.11
N TYR A 628 4.07 7.16 -34.56
CA TYR A 628 2.77 7.01 -35.19
C TYR A 628 1.63 7.39 -34.23
N MET A 629 1.68 6.89 -33.00
CA MET A 629 0.66 7.17 -31.97
C MET A 629 0.65 8.63 -31.55
N ASP A 630 1.83 9.25 -31.41
CA ASP A 630 1.95 10.68 -31.13
C ASP A 630 1.32 11.54 -32.24
N GLN A 631 1.56 11.19 -33.51
CA GLN A 631 0.93 11.84 -34.66
C GLN A 631 -0.60 11.64 -34.71
N MET A 632 -1.08 10.48 -34.28
CA MET A 632 -2.51 10.22 -34.17
C MET A 632 -3.18 11.15 -33.15
N ILE A 633 -2.55 11.40 -31.99
CA ILE A 633 -3.07 12.37 -31.01
C ILE A 633 -3.12 13.78 -31.60
N LYS A 634 -2.08 14.21 -32.33
CA LYS A 634 -2.07 15.49 -33.05
C LYS A 634 -3.18 15.59 -34.09
N MET A 635 -3.43 14.50 -34.81
CA MET A 635 -4.52 14.41 -35.77
C MET A 635 -5.88 14.56 -35.09
N ILE A 636 -6.10 13.96 -33.92
CA ILE A 636 -7.34 14.14 -33.13
C ILE A 636 -7.52 15.60 -32.74
N HIS A 637 -6.48 16.27 -32.27
CA HIS A 637 -6.53 17.71 -31.98
C HIS A 637 -6.90 18.55 -33.21
N ASN A 638 -6.35 18.21 -34.39
CA ASN A 638 -6.69 18.88 -35.64
C ASN A 638 -8.18 18.67 -36.00
N TYR A 639 -8.72 17.46 -35.86
CA TYR A 639 -10.16 17.20 -36.08
C TYR A 639 -11.05 17.94 -35.08
N ARG A 640 -10.61 18.08 -33.83
CA ARG A 640 -11.31 18.84 -32.79
C ARG A 640 -11.21 20.37 -33.01
N GLY A 641 -10.31 20.84 -33.87
CA GLY A 641 -10.02 22.27 -34.06
C GLY A 641 -9.21 22.89 -32.92
N THR A 642 -8.43 22.09 -32.20
CA THR A 642 -7.59 22.52 -31.08
C THR A 642 -6.10 22.50 -31.44
N ASP A 643 -5.33 23.37 -30.82
CA ASP A 643 -3.88 23.46 -31.02
C ASP A 643 -3.16 22.42 -30.14
N HIS A 644 -2.65 21.36 -30.76
CA HIS A 644 -1.93 20.29 -30.07
C HIS A 644 -0.65 20.79 -29.37
N THR A 645 -0.07 21.92 -29.80
CA THR A 645 1.14 22.48 -29.16
C THR A 645 0.87 23.14 -27.81
N LYS A 646 -0.41 23.43 -27.54
CA LYS A 646 -0.91 24.00 -26.28
C LYS A 646 -1.65 22.97 -25.44
N ALA A 647 -1.87 21.77 -25.96
CA ALA A 647 -2.50 20.68 -25.24
C ALA A 647 -1.48 19.98 -24.34
N GLY A 648 -1.94 19.52 -23.17
CA GLY A 648 -1.11 18.66 -22.31
C GLY A 648 -0.84 17.30 -22.97
N GLN A 649 0.24 16.65 -22.55
CA GLN A 649 0.52 15.28 -22.95
C GLN A 649 -0.50 14.30 -22.37
N MET A 650 -1.06 13.45 -23.23
CA MET A 650 -1.79 12.24 -22.85
C MET A 650 -0.81 11.21 -22.29
N ALA A 651 -1.26 10.40 -21.33
CA ALA A 651 -0.47 9.30 -20.78
C ALA A 651 -1.17 7.96 -21.08
N PHE A 652 -0.40 6.92 -21.37
CA PHE A 652 -0.88 5.54 -21.56
C PHE A 652 -0.07 4.59 -20.69
N ALA A 653 -0.75 3.70 -19.98
CA ALA A 653 -0.14 2.68 -19.16
C ALA A 653 -0.91 1.37 -19.28
N CYS A 654 -0.20 0.26 -19.05
CA CYS A 654 -0.83 -1.05 -18.94
C CYS A 654 -0.81 -1.58 -17.51
N ASP A 655 -1.71 -2.50 -17.22
CA ASP A 655 -1.80 -3.16 -15.91
C ASP A 655 -2.35 -4.58 -16.06
N VAL A 656 -2.04 -5.44 -15.09
CA VAL A 656 -2.63 -6.79 -14.98
C VAL A 656 -4.11 -6.72 -14.64
N GLN A 657 -4.56 -5.61 -14.05
CA GLN A 657 -5.96 -5.34 -13.79
C GLN A 657 -6.20 -3.84 -13.81
N ILE A 658 -7.09 -3.42 -14.70
CA ILE A 658 -7.54 -2.04 -14.86
C ILE A 658 -8.96 -1.90 -14.32
N SER A 659 -9.42 -0.67 -14.14
CA SER A 659 -10.73 -0.37 -13.52
C SER A 659 -11.93 -0.87 -14.33
N ALA A 660 -11.81 -0.98 -15.65
CA ALA A 660 -12.89 -1.44 -16.51
C ALA A 660 -12.42 -2.03 -17.86
N GLY A 661 -13.03 -3.16 -18.25
CA GLY A 661 -12.90 -3.73 -19.60
C GLY A 661 -11.48 -4.20 -19.96
N TRP A 662 -11.19 -4.22 -21.27
CA TRP A 662 -9.86 -4.55 -21.82
C TRP A 662 -8.95 -3.31 -21.98
N GLY A 663 -9.57 -2.14 -21.98
CA GLY A 663 -8.93 -0.83 -21.95
C GLY A 663 -9.99 0.22 -21.65
N HIS A 664 -9.60 1.37 -21.13
CA HIS A 664 -10.51 2.50 -20.96
C HIS A 664 -9.82 3.86 -21.11
N ALA A 665 -10.64 4.84 -21.46
CA ALA A 665 -10.30 6.25 -21.43
C ALA A 665 -10.05 6.73 -19.99
N GLY A 666 -9.12 7.67 -19.82
CA GLY A 666 -8.74 8.25 -18.53
C GLY A 666 -7.47 9.08 -18.64
N TYR A 667 -6.96 9.52 -17.49
CA TYR A 667 -5.63 10.10 -17.37
C TYR A 667 -4.83 9.37 -16.28
N PRO A 668 -4.07 8.31 -16.65
CA PRO A 668 -3.76 7.86 -18.00
C PRO A 668 -4.89 7.07 -18.66
N MET A 669 -4.78 6.90 -19.98
CA MET A 669 -5.45 5.82 -20.70
C MET A 669 -4.87 4.49 -20.23
N MET A 670 -5.73 3.54 -19.91
CA MET A 670 -5.31 2.27 -19.31
C MET A 670 -5.62 1.11 -20.25
N GLY A 671 -4.68 0.18 -20.40
CA GLY A 671 -4.84 -1.08 -21.11
C GLY A 671 -4.57 -2.29 -20.23
N PHE A 672 -5.26 -3.40 -20.46
CA PHE A 672 -4.89 -4.67 -19.85
C PHE A 672 -3.58 -5.19 -20.47
N PHE A 673 -2.72 -5.89 -19.72
CA PHE A 673 -1.50 -6.48 -20.25
C PHE A 673 -1.76 -7.33 -21.49
N GLY A 674 -0.97 -7.11 -22.55
CA GLY A 674 -1.18 -7.65 -23.88
C GLY A 674 -1.76 -6.65 -24.86
N MET A 675 -2.46 -5.60 -24.40
CA MET A 675 -2.94 -4.52 -25.27
C MET A 675 -1.78 -3.73 -25.88
N GLU A 676 -0.63 -3.64 -25.20
CA GLU A 676 0.58 -3.07 -25.81
C GLU A 676 0.97 -3.79 -27.10
N ARG A 677 0.77 -5.12 -27.19
CA ARG A 677 1.09 -5.89 -28.41
C ARG A 677 0.22 -5.48 -29.59
N ASP A 678 -1.07 -5.23 -29.35
CA ASP A 678 -1.99 -4.74 -30.36
C ASP A 678 -1.67 -3.29 -30.78
N LEU A 679 -1.12 -2.49 -29.86
CA LEU A 679 -0.66 -1.12 -30.15
C LEU A 679 0.57 -1.11 -31.07
N PHE A 680 1.47 -2.09 -30.94
CA PHE A 680 2.67 -2.21 -31.77
C PHE A 680 2.47 -3.00 -33.07
N GLN A 681 1.46 -3.88 -33.13
CA GLN A 681 1.05 -4.54 -34.37
C GLN A 681 -0.02 -3.70 -35.09
N LEU A 682 0.44 -2.76 -35.93
CA LEU A 682 -0.35 -1.81 -36.74
C LEU A 682 -1.57 -2.37 -37.51
N GLY A 683 -1.79 -3.69 -37.56
CA GLY A 683 -2.89 -4.35 -38.27
C GLY A 683 -4.21 -4.56 -37.50
N ARG A 684 -4.31 -4.22 -36.20
CA ARG A 684 -5.53 -4.51 -35.37
C ARG A 684 -6.18 -3.29 -34.69
N LEU A 685 -5.93 -2.09 -35.21
CA LEU A 685 -6.22 -0.80 -34.54
C LEU A 685 -7.69 -0.30 -34.59
N ILE A 686 -8.69 -1.19 -34.64
CA ILE A 686 -10.11 -0.77 -34.61
C ILE A 686 -10.61 -0.51 -33.18
N ILE A 687 -10.03 -1.18 -32.17
CA ILE A 687 -10.51 -1.10 -30.78
C ILE A 687 -10.06 0.20 -30.09
N LEU A 688 -8.83 0.66 -30.33
CA LEU A 688 -8.32 1.92 -29.76
C LEU A 688 -9.09 3.16 -30.23
N TRP A 689 -9.58 3.17 -31.47
CA TRP A 689 -10.34 4.28 -32.05
C TRP A 689 -11.61 4.60 -31.26
N ARG A 690 -12.32 3.58 -30.76
CA ARG A 690 -13.52 3.78 -29.95
C ARG A 690 -13.23 4.38 -28.58
N GLN A 691 -12.07 4.10 -27.98
CA GLN A 691 -11.73 4.57 -26.65
C GLN A 691 -11.16 6.00 -26.66
N LEU A 692 -10.38 6.33 -27.68
CA LEU A 692 -9.79 7.67 -27.84
C LEU A 692 -10.83 8.78 -28.07
N LEU A 693 -11.92 8.49 -28.79
CA LEU A 693 -12.99 9.47 -29.09
C LEU A 693 -13.78 9.95 -27.86
N PHE A 694 -13.75 9.24 -26.73
CA PHE A 694 -14.45 9.65 -25.50
C PHE A 694 -13.56 10.39 -24.51
N CYS A 695 -12.25 10.48 -24.77
CA CYS A 695 -11.25 10.98 -23.81
C CYS A 695 -10.75 12.40 -24.10
N THR A 696 -10.94 12.87 -25.34
CA THR A 696 -10.57 14.20 -25.84
C THR A 696 -11.79 15.05 -26.10
#